data_AF-A0A120AFZ1-F1
#
_entry.id   AF-A0A120AFZ1-F1
#
_cell.length_a   1.000
_cell.length_b   1.000
_cell.length_c   1.000
_cell.angle_alpha   90.00
_cell.angle_beta   90.00
_cell.angle_gamma   90.00
#
_symmetry.space_group_name_H-M   'P 1'
#
loop_
_entity.id
_entity.type
_entity.pdbx_description
1 polymer ?
#
loop_
_entity_poly.entity_id
_entity_poly.type
_entity_poly.pdbx_seq_one_letter_code
_entity_poly.pdbx_strand_id
1 'polypeptide(L)'
;MAITNSDLALRIAALVDRWNTRENQLRLMLTQPTGTVIVTDGLEQNHVLPSFPQLQLDVTRLVAEASGGVAEAYAHANTALQHRNAAGQAADAAAASASSAEQTALQAAEDAAAVIVTVNAARDAAAGSATAASGSATSAAGSAQEAASSATTANTHRTAAALSADAAADSQSAASASATAADTQAGIATAAKAAAEAARDKARLWSSAPNGTPVEPGEFSAKHWASQAAAAVTGTLVYMGGWDASSGAYPTPAQKGYFYKVTTGGTHGGYEFNVGDQIVHNGSSWDVIDNTERVASVNGKSGAVVLVAADIGGLGSLATRNTVSWLTDVTNRPDTMAPSQHNHPISEVTGLTTALDAKAPLANPSLTGLVTAVGGRVLLTAPAGQNSLIQLADQAGLNKGAVFWSRSDDSVRLRRYNAAGDSAAEEFSVLPGGFRLNANITNQQTATSYTAMSCLNVNGVEVQMTANANSEGRLMVTTNHDLVFYTNSAERMRIASDGHIRIIKNNAAISNNSFGNGHLELRTDDFSLPSIGFHRSGADASIIYWNGSRYRTRNNSNVDRQIAEEGADATFRDVIANRDGSTGVIWFGPPSQNRYLYYTGAFYEMPGAGLRINGGPTLTSEGGVFRIEGQVRAFNRYQTLAANGTAWVDQPRTFVSSGDPGGQAQDGDVWIQF
;
A
#
# COMPACT_ATOMS: atom_id res chain seq x y z
N MET A 1 117.09 12.32 121.69
CA MET A 1 116.11 12.15 122.79
C MET A 1 116.09 10.67 123.13
N ALA A 2 116.56 10.27 124.31
CA ALA A 2 116.52 8.86 124.70
C ALA A 2 115.07 8.49 125.03
N ILE A 3 114.42 7.76 124.11
CA ILE A 3 113.16 7.05 124.35
C ILE A 3 113.47 5.97 125.39
N THR A 4 112.74 5.95 126.49
CA THR A 4 112.98 4.99 127.56
C THR A 4 112.45 3.61 127.16
N ASN A 5 112.95 2.54 127.75
CA ASN A 5 112.42 1.19 127.52
C ASN A 5 110.91 1.08 127.83
N SER A 6 110.37 1.96 128.69
CA SER A 6 108.93 2.03 128.97
C SER A 6 108.13 2.53 127.76
N ASP A 7 108.63 3.52 127.02
CA ASP A 7 107.96 4.07 125.84
C ASP A 7 107.93 3.07 124.67
N LEU A 8 108.98 2.26 124.52
CA LEU A 8 109.03 1.21 123.51
C LEU A 8 108.03 0.08 123.83
N ALA A 9 107.96 -0.36 125.09
CA ALA A 9 107.03 -1.38 125.52
C ALA A 9 105.55 -0.95 125.31
N LEU A 10 105.24 0.32 125.61
CA LEU A 10 103.91 0.91 125.36
C LEU A 10 103.55 0.92 123.87
N ARG A 11 104.50 1.28 123.00
CA ARG A 11 104.28 1.30 121.55
C ARG A 11 104.08 -0.10 120.96
N ILE A 12 104.80 -1.10 121.47
CA ILE A 12 104.65 -2.49 121.04
C ILE A 12 103.31 -3.06 121.51
N ALA A 13 102.90 -2.80 122.75
CA ALA A 13 101.60 -3.20 123.27
C ALA A 13 100.45 -2.61 122.42
N ALA A 14 100.52 -1.31 122.11
CA ALA A 14 99.54 -0.65 121.25
C ALA A 14 99.49 -1.18 119.80
N LEU A 15 100.60 -1.72 119.29
CA LEU A 15 100.61 -2.38 117.98
C LEU A 15 99.94 -3.76 118.04
N VAL A 16 100.24 -4.54 119.07
CA VAL A 16 99.64 -5.87 119.30
C VAL A 16 98.13 -5.74 119.52
N ASP A 17 97.69 -4.76 120.30
CA ASP A 17 96.27 -4.50 120.50
C ASP A 17 95.56 -4.11 119.21
N ARG A 18 96.20 -3.29 118.36
CA ARG A 18 95.67 -2.97 117.02
C ARG A 18 95.60 -4.19 116.11
N TRP A 19 96.60 -5.06 116.14
CA TRP A 19 96.58 -6.32 115.37
C TRP A 19 95.47 -7.25 115.83
N ASN A 20 95.36 -7.50 117.13
CA ASN A 20 94.33 -8.35 117.71
C ASN A 20 92.93 -7.81 117.43
N THR A 21 92.76 -6.48 117.48
CA THR A 21 91.50 -5.81 117.13
C THR A 21 91.15 -6.06 115.67
N ARG A 22 92.12 -5.90 114.75
CA ARG A 22 91.92 -6.16 113.32
C ARG A 22 91.64 -7.63 113.01
N GLU A 23 92.34 -8.56 113.66
CA GLU A 23 92.13 -10.00 113.50
C GLU A 23 90.72 -10.41 113.97
N ASN A 24 90.28 -9.87 115.12
CA ASN A 24 88.92 -10.09 115.60
C ASN A 24 87.87 -9.47 114.66
N GLN A 25 88.12 -8.31 114.07
CA GLN A 25 87.22 -7.68 113.09
C GLN A 25 87.12 -8.48 111.79
N LEU A 26 88.24 -9.02 111.29
CA LEU A 26 88.23 -9.93 110.14
C LEU A 26 87.51 -11.24 110.44
N ARG A 27 87.71 -11.79 111.64
CA ARG A 27 86.99 -12.96 112.10
C ARG A 27 85.50 -12.69 112.16
N LEU A 28 85.09 -11.55 112.72
CA LEU A 28 83.69 -11.10 112.72
C LEU A 28 83.14 -10.95 111.30
N MET A 29 83.87 -10.34 110.36
CA MET A 29 83.44 -10.27 108.95
C MET A 29 83.20 -11.66 108.34
N LEU A 30 84.03 -12.65 108.69
CA LEU A 30 83.95 -14.01 108.13
C LEU A 30 82.94 -14.91 108.84
N THR A 31 82.74 -14.75 110.15
CA THR A 31 82.01 -15.73 110.98
C THR A 31 80.76 -15.17 111.63
N GLN A 32 80.57 -13.85 111.68
CA GLN A 32 79.32 -13.29 112.18
C GLN A 32 78.17 -13.73 111.26
N PRO A 33 77.00 -14.05 111.82
CA PRO A 33 75.78 -14.23 111.04
C PRO A 33 75.47 -13.00 110.16
N THR A 34 74.39 -13.09 109.37
CA THR A 34 73.90 -11.99 108.53
C THR A 34 73.80 -10.66 109.28
N GLY A 35 74.32 -9.58 108.67
CA GLY A 35 74.34 -8.24 109.24
C GLY A 35 75.57 -7.45 108.80
N THR A 36 75.83 -6.33 109.47
CA THR A 36 77.02 -5.52 109.25
C THR A 36 78.06 -5.74 110.35
N VAL A 37 79.33 -5.59 109.97
CA VAL A 37 80.51 -5.63 110.82
C VAL A 37 81.20 -4.28 110.71
N ILE A 38 81.58 -3.73 111.85
CA ILE A 38 82.36 -2.51 111.90
C ILE A 38 83.83 -2.90 111.91
N VAL A 39 84.55 -2.48 110.88
CA VAL A 39 85.99 -2.65 110.76
C VAL A 39 86.65 -1.31 111.01
N THR A 40 87.55 -1.25 111.98
CA THR A 40 88.31 -0.03 112.26
C THR A 40 89.61 -0.12 111.48
N ASP A 41 89.90 0.89 110.66
CA ASP A 41 91.15 0.92 109.90
C ASP A 41 92.36 1.31 110.77
N GLY A 42 93.55 1.33 110.16
CA GLY A 42 94.80 1.66 110.85
C GLY A 42 94.92 3.12 111.33
N LEU A 43 93.92 3.95 111.05
CA LEU A 43 93.80 5.36 111.44
C LEU A 43 92.62 5.59 112.42
N GLU A 44 92.04 4.53 112.98
CA GLU A 44 90.93 4.56 113.95
C GLU A 44 89.57 5.00 113.36
N GLN A 45 89.38 4.93 112.03
CA GLN A 45 88.06 5.15 111.40
C GLN A 45 87.27 3.85 111.27
N ASN A 46 86.00 3.89 111.65
CA ASN A 46 85.07 2.78 111.57
C ASN A 46 84.37 2.71 110.20
N HIS A 47 84.51 1.57 109.51
CA HIS A 47 83.84 1.24 108.25
C HIS A 47 82.76 0.18 108.50
N VAL A 48 81.54 0.42 108.04
CA VAL A 48 80.43 -0.52 108.16
C VAL A 48 80.38 -1.36 106.89
N LEU A 49 80.73 -2.65 106.99
CA LEU A 49 80.73 -3.60 105.88
C LEU A 49 79.77 -4.74 106.16
N PRO A 50 79.11 -5.33 105.16
CA PRO A 50 78.34 -6.56 105.37
C PRO A 50 79.27 -7.72 105.76
N SER A 51 78.79 -8.61 106.63
CA SER A 51 79.47 -9.89 106.86
C SER A 51 79.45 -10.73 105.57
N PHE A 52 80.42 -11.64 105.40
CA PHE A 52 80.46 -12.55 104.25
C PHE A 52 79.14 -13.35 104.08
N PRO A 53 78.52 -13.89 105.16
CA PRO A 53 77.21 -14.51 105.05
C PRO A 53 76.09 -13.57 104.57
N GLN A 54 76.12 -12.28 104.92
CA GLN A 54 75.18 -11.28 104.41
C GLN A 54 75.36 -11.04 102.90
N LEU A 55 76.61 -10.90 102.44
CA LEU A 55 76.93 -10.79 101.01
C LEU A 55 76.43 -12.01 100.23
N GLN A 56 76.59 -13.22 100.77
CA GLN A 56 76.13 -14.44 100.12
C GLN A 56 74.59 -14.48 100.00
N LEU A 57 73.86 -14.01 101.02
CA LEU A 57 72.41 -13.89 100.98
C LEU A 57 71.97 -12.86 99.92
N ASP A 58 72.60 -11.69 99.89
CA ASP A 58 72.27 -10.63 98.93
C ASP A 58 72.56 -11.05 97.48
N VAL A 59 73.68 -11.74 97.24
CA VAL A 59 73.99 -12.33 95.93
C VAL A 59 72.97 -13.39 95.57
N THR A 60 72.58 -14.26 96.51
CA THR A 60 71.55 -15.30 96.25
C THR A 60 70.20 -14.67 95.91
N ARG A 61 69.82 -13.59 96.60
CA ARG A 61 68.59 -12.83 96.32
C ARG A 61 68.65 -12.17 94.94
N LEU A 62 69.78 -11.55 94.60
CA LEU A 62 69.99 -10.95 93.28
C LEU A 62 69.91 -11.99 92.16
N VAL A 63 70.50 -13.18 92.36
CA VAL A 63 70.42 -14.30 91.40
C VAL A 63 68.97 -14.80 91.26
N ALA A 64 68.22 -14.88 92.36
CA ALA A 64 66.81 -15.28 92.32
C ALA A 64 65.94 -14.24 91.61
N GLU A 65 66.14 -12.95 91.87
CA GLU A 65 65.47 -11.83 91.19
C GLU A 65 65.79 -11.83 89.69
N ALA A 66 67.07 -11.98 89.31
CA ALA A 66 67.49 -12.06 87.92
C ALA A 66 66.90 -13.29 87.20
N SER A 67 66.88 -14.45 87.86
CA SER A 67 66.30 -15.68 87.30
C SER A 67 64.78 -15.57 87.10
N GLY A 68 64.09 -14.93 88.06
CA GLY A 68 62.66 -14.60 87.95
C GLY A 68 62.38 -13.68 86.78
N GLY A 69 63.15 -12.60 86.63
CA GLY A 69 63.01 -11.65 85.52
C GLY A 69 63.26 -12.29 84.15
N VAL A 70 64.23 -13.21 84.03
CA VAL A 70 64.46 -13.97 82.79
C VAL A 70 63.28 -14.91 82.48
N ALA A 71 62.71 -15.58 83.48
CA ALA A 71 61.54 -16.44 83.29
C ALA A 71 60.30 -15.66 82.84
N GLU A 72 60.06 -14.48 83.43
CA GLU A 72 58.98 -13.58 83.03
C GLU A 72 59.20 -13.05 81.60
N ALA A 73 60.42 -12.63 81.26
CA ALA A 73 60.75 -12.21 79.89
C ALA A 73 60.49 -13.31 78.86
N TYR A 74 60.83 -14.56 79.19
CA TYR A 74 60.56 -15.72 78.33
C TYR A 74 59.05 -15.99 78.19
N ALA A 75 58.29 -15.89 79.29
CA ALA A 75 56.84 -16.02 79.26
C ALA A 75 56.20 -14.95 78.36
N HIS A 76 56.62 -13.68 78.50
CA HIS A 76 56.15 -12.59 77.64
C HIS A 76 56.51 -12.80 76.17
N ALA A 77 57.72 -13.26 75.86
CA ALA A 77 58.13 -13.58 74.50
C ALA A 77 57.26 -14.69 73.88
N ASN A 78 56.92 -15.73 74.64
CA ASN A 78 56.01 -16.79 74.19
C ASN A 78 54.59 -16.30 73.96
N THR A 79 54.06 -15.47 74.86
CA THR A 79 52.75 -14.83 74.67
C THR A 79 52.74 -13.94 73.42
N ALA A 80 53.81 -13.18 73.17
CA ALA A 80 53.94 -12.38 71.95
C ALA A 80 53.98 -13.24 70.67
N LEU A 81 54.68 -14.38 70.70
CA LEU A 81 54.69 -15.35 69.60
C LEU A 81 53.29 -15.93 69.33
N GLN A 82 52.55 -16.29 70.40
CA GLN A 82 51.18 -16.78 70.28
C GLN A 82 50.25 -15.71 69.67
N HIS A 83 50.33 -14.46 70.12
CA HIS A 83 49.56 -13.36 69.55
C HIS A 83 49.91 -13.12 68.08
N ARG A 84 51.20 -13.17 67.71
CA ARG A 84 51.62 -13.04 66.31
C ARG A 84 51.07 -14.17 65.45
N ASN A 85 51.10 -15.41 65.93
CA ASN A 85 50.56 -16.55 65.19
C ASN A 85 49.03 -16.46 65.06
N ALA A 86 48.31 -16.06 66.11
CA ALA A 86 46.88 -15.83 66.07
C ALA A 86 46.50 -14.70 65.10
N ALA A 87 47.29 -13.62 65.07
CA ALA A 87 47.13 -12.53 64.11
C ALA A 87 47.36 -13.01 62.66
N GLY A 88 48.36 -13.88 62.42
CA GLY A 88 48.59 -14.51 61.12
C GLY A 88 47.41 -15.37 60.67
N GLN A 89 46.90 -16.25 61.55
CA GLN A 89 45.72 -17.07 61.25
C GLN A 89 44.47 -16.23 60.98
N ALA A 90 44.26 -15.14 61.73
CA ALA A 90 43.16 -14.23 61.50
C ALA A 90 43.29 -13.49 60.15
N ALA A 91 44.52 -13.11 59.77
CA ALA A 91 44.80 -12.50 58.47
C ALA A 91 44.54 -13.49 57.31
N ASP A 92 44.96 -14.75 57.45
CA ASP A 92 44.71 -15.81 56.46
C ASP A 92 43.19 -16.10 56.32
N ALA A 93 42.47 -16.16 57.43
CA ALA A 93 41.01 -16.34 57.42
C ALA A 93 40.27 -15.15 56.78
N ALA A 94 40.74 -13.92 57.00
CA ALA A 94 40.22 -12.73 56.35
C ALA A 94 40.49 -12.75 54.83
N ALA A 95 41.69 -13.16 54.41
CA ALA A 95 42.05 -13.30 52.99
C ALA A 95 41.20 -14.38 52.28
N ALA A 96 40.97 -15.52 52.93
CA ALA A 96 40.09 -16.57 52.42
C ALA A 96 38.62 -16.10 52.30
N SER A 97 38.14 -15.36 53.29
CA SER A 97 36.80 -14.77 53.28
C SER A 97 36.64 -13.75 52.14
N ALA A 98 37.66 -12.91 51.92
CA ALA A 98 37.68 -11.95 50.82
C ALA A 98 37.66 -12.65 49.44
N SER A 99 38.47 -13.70 49.27
CA SER A 99 38.50 -14.50 48.04
C SER A 99 37.15 -15.19 47.77
N SER A 100 36.48 -15.68 48.81
CA SER A 100 35.15 -16.31 48.71
C SER A 100 34.06 -15.29 48.34
N ALA A 101 34.14 -14.07 48.89
CA ALA A 101 33.24 -12.98 48.54
C ALA A 101 33.43 -12.54 47.08
N GLU A 102 34.68 -12.47 46.60
CA GLU A 102 34.99 -12.16 45.20
C GLU A 102 34.42 -13.22 44.24
N GLN A 103 34.61 -14.51 44.54
CA GLN A 103 34.02 -15.60 43.75
C GLN A 103 32.50 -15.54 43.72
N THR A 104 31.86 -15.24 44.86
CA THR A 104 30.40 -15.10 44.94
C THR A 104 29.91 -13.94 44.08
N ALA A 105 30.64 -12.81 44.09
CA ALA A 105 30.32 -11.66 43.25
C ALA A 105 30.48 -11.95 41.75
N LEU A 106 31.51 -12.71 41.37
CA LEU A 106 31.72 -13.17 39.98
C LEU A 106 30.58 -14.10 39.53
N GLN A 107 30.20 -15.09 40.35
CA GLN A 107 29.09 -15.98 40.02
C GLN A 107 27.77 -15.22 39.86
N ALA A 108 27.49 -14.26 40.75
CA ALA A 108 26.30 -13.42 40.64
C ALA A 108 26.30 -12.57 39.35
N ALA A 109 27.46 -12.11 38.89
CA ALA A 109 27.59 -11.38 37.63
C ALA A 109 27.36 -12.30 36.41
N GLU A 110 27.85 -13.54 36.44
CA GLU A 110 27.60 -14.55 35.41
C GLU A 110 26.11 -14.94 35.33
N ASP A 111 25.47 -15.16 36.49
CA ASP A 111 24.04 -15.47 36.56
C ASP A 111 23.20 -14.31 36.00
N ALA A 112 23.55 -13.07 36.34
CA ALA A 112 22.90 -11.88 35.79
C ALA A 112 23.06 -11.77 34.26
N ALA A 113 24.25 -12.08 33.74
CA ALA A 113 24.50 -12.12 32.30
C ALA A 113 23.65 -13.20 31.60
N ALA A 114 23.52 -14.39 32.20
CA ALA A 114 22.68 -15.47 31.67
C ALA A 114 21.17 -15.09 31.65
N VAL A 115 20.71 -14.38 32.67
CA VAL A 115 19.34 -13.83 32.71
C VAL A 115 19.11 -12.84 31.57
N ILE A 116 20.06 -11.93 31.31
CA ILE A 116 19.95 -10.96 30.19
C ILE A 116 19.83 -11.68 28.85
N VAL A 117 20.64 -12.72 28.61
CA VAL A 117 20.56 -13.52 27.37
C VAL A 117 19.17 -14.15 27.22
N THR A 118 18.63 -14.73 28.30
CA THR A 118 17.30 -15.35 28.30
C THR A 118 16.18 -14.34 28.03
N VAL A 119 16.27 -13.16 28.65
CA VAL A 119 15.30 -12.07 28.44
C VAL A 119 15.34 -11.56 27.00
N ASN A 120 16.53 -11.40 26.42
CA ASN A 120 16.67 -10.99 25.02
C ASN A 120 16.10 -12.04 24.06
N ALA A 121 16.36 -13.33 24.30
CA ALA A 121 15.77 -14.41 23.49
C ALA A 121 14.23 -14.42 23.57
N ALA A 122 13.66 -14.19 24.76
CA ALA A 122 12.21 -14.10 24.94
C ALA A 122 11.62 -12.87 24.23
N ARG A 123 12.31 -11.72 24.28
CA ARG A 123 11.93 -10.51 23.54
C ARG A 123 11.93 -10.76 22.04
N ASP A 124 12.96 -11.40 21.51
CA ASP A 124 13.09 -11.66 20.08
C ASP A 124 12.01 -12.66 19.60
N ALA A 125 11.69 -13.67 20.42
CA ALA A 125 10.57 -14.58 20.16
C ALA A 125 9.20 -13.87 20.18
N ALA A 126 9.00 -12.92 21.09
CA ALA A 126 7.79 -12.10 21.14
C ALA A 126 7.69 -11.18 19.90
N ALA A 127 8.80 -10.59 19.46
CA ALA A 127 8.85 -9.80 18.24
C ALA A 127 8.50 -10.65 17.00
N GLY A 128 9.08 -11.84 16.87
CA GLY A 128 8.73 -12.79 15.80
C GLY A 128 7.26 -13.19 15.80
N SER A 129 6.67 -13.40 16.99
CA SER A 129 5.25 -13.68 17.15
C SER A 129 4.37 -12.50 16.71
N ALA A 130 4.77 -11.26 17.01
CA ALA A 130 4.07 -10.06 16.56
C ALA A 130 4.12 -9.89 15.04
N THR A 131 5.28 -10.17 14.42
CA THR A 131 5.41 -10.18 12.95
C THR A 131 4.51 -11.24 12.31
N ALA A 132 4.47 -12.45 12.86
CA ALA A 132 3.59 -13.52 12.37
C ALA A 132 2.10 -13.16 12.48
N ALA A 133 1.70 -12.48 13.57
CA ALA A 133 0.35 -11.98 13.75
C ALA A 133 -0.01 -10.90 12.71
N SER A 134 0.90 -9.96 12.43
CA SER A 134 0.72 -8.94 11.39
C SER A 134 0.60 -9.57 9.98
N GLY A 135 1.42 -10.59 9.68
CA GLY A 135 1.31 -11.36 8.44
C GLY A 135 -0.05 -12.07 8.33
N SER A 136 -0.51 -12.69 9.41
CA SER A 136 -1.83 -13.36 9.47
C SER A 136 -2.98 -12.37 9.26
N ALA A 137 -2.90 -11.17 9.84
CA ALA A 137 -3.88 -10.11 9.65
C ALA A 137 -3.92 -9.62 8.19
N THR A 138 -2.76 -9.53 7.53
CA THR A 138 -2.65 -9.16 6.11
C THR A 138 -3.29 -10.23 5.22
N SER A 139 -3.03 -11.51 5.47
CA SER A 139 -3.67 -12.61 4.75
C SER A 139 -5.19 -12.63 4.94
N ALA A 140 -5.67 -12.41 6.18
CA ALA A 140 -7.09 -12.33 6.48
C ALA A 140 -7.78 -11.15 5.76
N ALA A 141 -7.11 -10.00 5.68
CA ALA A 141 -7.57 -8.87 4.87
C ALA A 141 -7.69 -9.31 3.39
N GLY A 142 -6.64 -9.90 2.82
CA GLY A 142 -6.61 -10.43 1.45
C GLY A 142 -7.81 -11.34 1.14
N SER A 143 -8.06 -12.33 2.01
CA SER A 143 -9.22 -13.22 1.87
C SER A 143 -10.56 -12.48 1.94
N ALA A 144 -10.68 -11.41 2.73
CA ALA A 144 -11.89 -10.60 2.77
C ALA A 144 -12.12 -9.83 1.45
N GLN A 145 -11.06 -9.35 0.79
CA GLN A 145 -11.19 -8.71 -0.52
C GLN A 145 -11.55 -9.71 -1.63
N GLU A 146 -11.01 -10.92 -1.59
CA GLU A 146 -11.38 -12.01 -2.51
C GLU A 146 -12.85 -12.39 -2.35
N ALA A 147 -13.35 -12.46 -1.11
CA ALA A 147 -14.77 -12.70 -0.82
C ALA A 147 -15.67 -11.57 -1.36
N ALA A 148 -15.27 -10.31 -1.18
CA ALA A 148 -16.01 -9.15 -1.73
C ALA A 148 -16.05 -9.14 -3.27
N SER A 149 -14.94 -9.52 -3.91
CA SER A 149 -14.85 -9.66 -5.38
C SER A 149 -15.75 -10.80 -5.88
N SER A 150 -15.78 -11.92 -5.15
CA SER A 150 -16.66 -13.05 -5.44
C SER A 150 -18.14 -12.67 -5.31
N ALA A 151 -18.51 -11.88 -4.29
CA ALA A 151 -19.87 -11.36 -4.12
C ALA A 151 -20.30 -10.43 -5.28
N THR A 152 -19.38 -9.60 -5.77
CA THR A 152 -19.63 -8.73 -6.94
C THR A 152 -19.85 -9.55 -8.22
N THR A 153 -19.04 -10.60 -8.41
CA THR A 153 -19.18 -11.54 -9.52
C THR A 153 -20.53 -12.26 -9.46
N ALA A 154 -20.93 -12.74 -8.29
CA ALA A 154 -22.24 -13.37 -8.07
C ALA A 154 -23.41 -12.42 -8.41
N ASN A 155 -23.32 -11.14 -8.02
CA ASN A 155 -24.32 -10.13 -8.39
C ASN A 155 -24.38 -9.88 -9.91
N THR A 156 -23.24 -9.91 -10.59
CA THR A 156 -23.18 -9.78 -12.05
C THR A 156 -23.86 -10.96 -12.73
N HIS A 157 -23.59 -12.19 -12.28
CA HIS A 157 -24.25 -13.39 -12.79
C HIS A 157 -25.76 -13.37 -12.55
N ARG A 158 -26.22 -12.91 -11.37
CA ARG A 158 -27.64 -12.74 -11.07
C ARG A 158 -28.32 -11.78 -12.05
N THR A 159 -27.70 -10.65 -12.35
CA THR A 159 -28.23 -9.68 -13.34
C THR A 159 -28.26 -10.27 -14.75
N ALA A 160 -27.19 -10.98 -15.15
CA ALA A 160 -27.15 -11.64 -16.46
C ALA A 160 -28.23 -12.73 -16.60
N ALA A 161 -28.50 -13.48 -15.52
CA ALA A 161 -29.57 -14.47 -15.48
C ALA A 161 -30.96 -13.82 -15.62
N ALA A 162 -31.19 -12.67 -14.96
CA ALA A 162 -32.44 -11.92 -15.09
C ALA A 162 -32.67 -11.43 -16.54
N LEU A 163 -31.65 -10.82 -17.16
CA LEU A 163 -31.72 -10.40 -18.57
C LEU A 163 -31.97 -11.57 -19.52
N SER A 164 -31.39 -12.74 -19.23
CA SER A 164 -31.62 -13.96 -20.03
C SER A 164 -33.06 -14.45 -19.89
N ALA A 165 -33.68 -14.31 -18.71
CA ALA A 165 -35.08 -14.63 -18.49
C ALA A 165 -36.02 -13.69 -19.25
N ASP A 166 -35.74 -12.38 -19.26
CA ASP A 166 -36.51 -11.40 -20.03
C ASP A 166 -36.43 -11.68 -21.54
N ALA A 167 -35.24 -11.95 -22.06
CA ALA A 167 -35.04 -12.30 -23.48
C ALA A 167 -35.81 -13.58 -23.88
N ALA A 168 -35.93 -14.54 -22.97
CA ALA A 168 -36.73 -15.75 -23.19
C ALA A 168 -38.24 -15.43 -23.23
N ALA A 169 -38.72 -14.53 -22.37
CA ALA A 169 -40.11 -14.06 -22.37
C ALA A 169 -40.45 -13.26 -23.65
N ASP A 170 -39.54 -12.42 -24.12
CA ASP A 170 -39.68 -11.71 -25.40
C ASP A 170 -39.75 -12.70 -26.57
N SER A 171 -38.88 -13.72 -26.57
CA SER A 171 -38.89 -14.79 -27.57
C SER A 171 -40.20 -15.57 -27.58
N GLN A 172 -40.78 -15.85 -26.40
CA GLN A 172 -42.10 -16.48 -26.28
C GLN A 172 -43.21 -15.59 -26.85
N SER A 173 -43.14 -14.28 -26.61
CA SER A 173 -44.11 -13.32 -27.13
C SER A 173 -44.02 -13.22 -28.67
N ALA A 174 -42.81 -13.17 -29.21
CA ALA A 174 -42.56 -13.18 -30.66
C ALA A 174 -43.05 -14.49 -31.33
N ALA A 175 -42.86 -15.63 -30.67
CA ALA A 175 -43.38 -16.91 -31.14
C ALA A 175 -44.92 -16.92 -31.16
N SER A 176 -45.56 -16.34 -30.14
CA SER A 176 -47.03 -16.24 -30.04
C SER A 176 -47.60 -15.33 -31.14
N ALA A 177 -46.97 -14.17 -31.39
CA ALA A 177 -47.33 -13.29 -32.49
C ALA A 177 -47.17 -13.96 -33.87
N SER A 178 -46.09 -14.74 -34.03
CA SER A 178 -45.85 -15.51 -35.26
C SER A 178 -46.93 -16.58 -35.48
N ALA A 179 -47.39 -17.25 -34.41
CA ALA A 179 -48.51 -18.19 -34.49
C ALA A 179 -49.81 -17.51 -34.92
N THR A 180 -50.15 -16.35 -34.34
CA THR A 180 -51.34 -15.57 -34.75
C THR A 180 -51.25 -15.09 -36.20
N ALA A 181 -50.07 -14.67 -36.67
CA ALA A 181 -49.86 -14.30 -38.06
C ALA A 181 -50.06 -15.49 -39.01
N ALA A 182 -49.58 -16.67 -38.63
CA ALA A 182 -49.79 -17.91 -39.39
C ALA A 182 -51.27 -18.29 -39.47
N ASP A 183 -52.02 -18.20 -38.35
CA ASP A 183 -53.46 -18.46 -38.31
C ASP A 183 -54.23 -17.47 -39.20
N THR A 184 -53.86 -16.19 -39.16
CA THR A 184 -54.45 -15.16 -40.02
C THR A 184 -54.22 -15.48 -41.50
N GLN A 185 -53.00 -15.87 -41.86
CA GLN A 185 -52.66 -16.24 -43.23
C GLN A 185 -53.41 -17.51 -43.69
N ALA A 186 -53.60 -18.48 -42.80
CA ALA A 186 -54.42 -19.66 -43.07
C ALA A 186 -55.90 -19.29 -43.35
N GLY A 187 -56.45 -18.32 -42.60
CA GLY A 187 -57.77 -17.75 -42.85
C GLY A 187 -57.87 -17.07 -44.22
N ILE A 188 -56.89 -16.24 -44.58
CA ILE A 188 -56.81 -15.59 -45.90
C ILE A 188 -56.74 -16.62 -47.02
N ALA A 189 -55.91 -17.66 -46.88
CA ALA A 189 -55.79 -18.73 -47.87
C ALA A 189 -57.11 -19.49 -48.05
N THR A 190 -57.83 -19.75 -46.96
CA THR A 190 -59.16 -20.39 -46.98
C THR A 190 -60.19 -19.52 -47.70
N ALA A 191 -60.22 -18.23 -47.42
CA ALA A 191 -61.12 -17.29 -48.09
C ALA A 191 -60.81 -17.14 -49.59
N ALA A 192 -59.52 -17.08 -49.95
CA ALA A 192 -59.08 -17.03 -51.34
C ALA A 192 -59.49 -18.29 -52.12
N LYS A 193 -59.36 -19.48 -51.50
CA LYS A 193 -59.85 -20.73 -52.07
C LYS A 193 -61.36 -20.67 -52.32
N ALA A 194 -62.15 -20.26 -51.33
CA ALA A 194 -63.60 -20.16 -51.48
C ALA A 194 -64.02 -19.17 -52.58
N ALA A 195 -63.34 -18.02 -52.69
CA ALA A 195 -63.56 -17.06 -53.76
C ALA A 195 -63.24 -17.63 -55.15
N ALA A 196 -62.15 -18.40 -55.28
CA ALA A 196 -61.78 -19.07 -56.52
C ALA A 196 -62.80 -20.15 -56.92
N GLU A 197 -63.31 -20.93 -55.96
CA GLU A 197 -64.36 -21.92 -56.20
C GLU A 197 -65.67 -21.25 -56.65
N ALA A 198 -66.09 -20.17 -55.99
CA ALA A 198 -67.27 -19.40 -56.38
C ALA A 198 -67.12 -18.78 -57.78
N ALA A 199 -65.95 -18.22 -58.11
CA ALA A 199 -65.67 -17.66 -59.43
C ALA A 199 -65.72 -18.75 -60.52
N ARG A 200 -65.14 -19.93 -60.26
CA ARG A 200 -65.21 -21.09 -61.16
C ARG A 200 -66.66 -21.51 -61.42
N ASP A 201 -67.46 -21.61 -60.36
CA ASP A 201 -68.85 -22.06 -60.48
C ASP A 201 -69.73 -21.02 -61.19
N LYS A 202 -69.50 -19.73 -60.93
CA LYS A 202 -70.13 -18.63 -61.67
C LYS A 202 -69.74 -18.64 -63.15
N ALA A 203 -68.47 -18.91 -63.49
CA ALA A 203 -68.04 -19.05 -64.89
C ALA A 203 -68.74 -20.22 -65.60
N ARG A 204 -68.98 -21.35 -64.91
CA ARG A 204 -69.76 -22.48 -65.46
C ARG A 204 -71.22 -22.10 -65.75
N LEU A 205 -71.84 -21.29 -64.87
CA LEU A 205 -73.18 -20.76 -65.10
C LEU A 205 -73.22 -19.85 -66.33
N TRP A 206 -72.28 -18.91 -66.44
CA TRP A 206 -72.16 -18.01 -67.59
C TRP A 206 -72.04 -18.75 -68.93
N SER A 207 -71.34 -19.89 -68.95
CA SER A 207 -71.20 -20.70 -70.16
C SER A 207 -72.49 -21.48 -70.49
N SER A 208 -73.07 -22.18 -69.51
CA SER A 208 -73.99 -23.30 -69.80
C SER A 208 -75.31 -23.31 -69.03
N ALA A 209 -75.65 -22.26 -68.29
CA ALA A 209 -76.92 -22.22 -67.56
C ALA A 209 -78.11 -22.52 -68.48
N PRO A 210 -79.13 -23.27 -68.00
CA PRO A 210 -80.31 -23.61 -68.79
C PRO A 210 -80.99 -22.38 -69.41
N ASN A 211 -81.63 -22.57 -70.57
CA ASN A 211 -82.30 -21.49 -71.28
C ASN A 211 -83.41 -20.87 -70.41
N GLY A 212 -83.41 -19.54 -70.27
CA GLY A 212 -84.38 -18.80 -69.45
C GLY A 212 -84.01 -18.73 -67.97
N THR A 213 -82.89 -19.30 -67.53
CA THR A 213 -82.35 -19.11 -66.19
C THR A 213 -81.36 -17.94 -66.20
N PRO A 214 -81.64 -16.83 -65.50
CA PRO A 214 -80.68 -15.75 -65.34
C PRO A 214 -79.46 -16.23 -64.55
N VAL A 215 -78.26 -15.87 -65.01
CA VAL A 215 -77.01 -16.07 -64.27
C VAL A 215 -76.84 -14.98 -63.22
N GLU A 216 -77.25 -13.76 -63.58
CA GLU A 216 -77.41 -12.59 -62.72
C GLU A 216 -78.75 -11.92 -63.06
N PRO A 217 -79.28 -11.00 -62.22
CA PRO A 217 -80.55 -10.33 -62.50
C PRO A 217 -80.55 -9.65 -63.88
N GLY A 218 -81.32 -10.21 -64.82
CA GLY A 218 -81.43 -9.70 -66.19
C GLY A 218 -80.33 -10.16 -67.16
N GLU A 219 -79.33 -10.93 -66.71
CA GLU A 219 -78.23 -11.40 -67.54
C GLU A 219 -78.26 -12.93 -67.71
N PHE A 220 -78.09 -13.42 -68.94
CA PHE A 220 -78.26 -14.83 -69.28
C PHE A 220 -76.99 -15.45 -69.87
N SER A 221 -76.90 -16.79 -69.82
CA SER A 221 -75.75 -17.54 -70.30
C SER A 221 -75.53 -17.42 -71.81
N ALA A 222 -74.30 -17.73 -72.25
CA ALA A 222 -73.98 -17.83 -73.67
C ALA A 222 -74.89 -18.84 -74.39
N LYS A 223 -75.25 -19.95 -73.72
CA LYS A 223 -76.21 -20.93 -74.23
C LYS A 223 -77.60 -20.34 -74.46
N HIS A 224 -78.10 -19.48 -73.57
CA HIS A 224 -79.40 -18.81 -73.76
C HIS A 224 -79.39 -17.95 -75.02
N TRP A 225 -78.39 -17.08 -75.17
CA TRP A 225 -78.31 -16.18 -76.33
C TRP A 225 -78.11 -16.94 -77.64
N ALA A 226 -77.33 -18.03 -77.64
CA ALA A 226 -77.22 -18.91 -78.80
C ALA A 226 -78.58 -19.50 -79.21
N SER A 227 -79.39 -19.94 -78.24
CA SER A 227 -80.75 -20.45 -78.50
C SER A 227 -81.73 -19.38 -78.98
N GLN A 228 -81.70 -18.17 -78.38
CA GLN A 228 -82.54 -17.04 -78.81
C GLN A 228 -82.20 -16.60 -80.23
N ALA A 229 -80.90 -16.53 -80.56
CA ALA A 229 -80.44 -16.20 -81.90
C ALA A 229 -80.91 -17.24 -82.93
N ALA A 230 -80.84 -18.54 -82.61
CA ALA A 230 -81.35 -19.60 -83.49
C ALA A 230 -82.87 -19.50 -83.71
N ALA A 231 -83.64 -19.16 -82.68
CA ALA A 231 -85.09 -18.95 -82.79
C ALA A 231 -85.43 -17.73 -83.65
N ALA A 232 -84.72 -16.61 -83.48
CA ALA A 232 -84.95 -15.38 -84.24
C ALA A 232 -84.76 -15.58 -85.75
N VAL A 233 -83.73 -16.34 -86.17
CA VAL A 233 -83.48 -16.62 -87.61
C VAL A 233 -84.61 -17.43 -88.25
N THR A 234 -85.31 -18.29 -87.50
CA THR A 234 -86.37 -19.17 -88.02
C THR A 234 -87.73 -18.46 -88.18
N GLY A 235 -87.92 -17.29 -87.56
CA GLY A 235 -89.19 -16.56 -87.50
C GLY A 235 -89.29 -15.31 -88.38
N THR A 236 -88.36 -15.06 -89.28
CA THR A 236 -88.33 -13.81 -90.07
C THR A 236 -89.29 -13.82 -91.27
N LEU A 237 -89.90 -12.66 -91.54
CA LEU A 237 -90.65 -12.41 -92.79
C LEU A 237 -89.66 -11.99 -93.89
N VAL A 238 -89.69 -12.69 -95.02
CA VAL A 238 -88.88 -12.40 -96.20
C VAL A 238 -89.78 -11.79 -97.25
N TYR A 239 -89.62 -10.49 -97.53
CA TYR A 239 -90.41 -9.85 -98.58
C TYR A 239 -89.95 -10.32 -99.96
N MET A 240 -90.84 -10.99 -100.65
CA MET A 240 -90.62 -11.59 -101.95
C MET A 240 -91.14 -10.72 -103.11
N GLY A 241 -91.81 -9.60 -102.79
CA GLY A 241 -92.24 -8.61 -103.76
C GLY A 241 -93.77 -8.49 -103.88
N GLY A 242 -94.18 -7.90 -105.00
CA GLY A 242 -95.58 -7.71 -105.33
C GLY A 242 -96.24 -8.99 -105.83
N TRP A 243 -97.43 -9.30 -105.32
CA TRP A 243 -98.30 -10.34 -105.87
C TRP A 243 -99.51 -9.69 -106.56
N ASP A 244 -99.91 -10.24 -107.70
CA ASP A 244 -101.13 -9.87 -108.41
C ASP A 244 -102.23 -10.88 -108.06
N ALA A 245 -103.18 -10.45 -107.23
CA ALA A 245 -104.26 -11.31 -106.75
C ALA A 245 -105.31 -11.63 -107.83
N SER A 246 -105.27 -10.96 -108.99
CA SER A 246 -106.14 -11.25 -110.13
C SER A 246 -105.65 -12.45 -110.96
N SER A 247 -104.40 -12.88 -110.76
CA SER A 247 -103.76 -13.97 -111.52
C SER A 247 -104.36 -15.35 -111.28
N GLY A 248 -105.23 -15.52 -110.27
CA GLY A 248 -105.94 -16.76 -110.00
C GLY A 248 -105.10 -17.87 -109.32
N ALA A 249 -103.86 -17.58 -108.90
CA ALA A 249 -102.99 -18.47 -108.13
C ALA A 249 -102.13 -17.71 -107.11
N TYR A 250 -101.79 -18.37 -105.99
CA TYR A 250 -100.82 -17.84 -105.04
C TYR A 250 -99.39 -17.79 -105.63
N PRO A 251 -98.54 -16.85 -105.18
CA PRO A 251 -97.21 -16.67 -105.73
C PRO A 251 -96.28 -17.84 -105.36
N THR A 252 -95.31 -18.11 -106.24
CA THR A 252 -94.26 -19.14 -106.04
C THR A 252 -92.88 -18.49 -106.08
N PRO A 253 -91.89 -19.01 -105.34
CA PRO A 253 -91.96 -20.15 -104.40
C PRO A 253 -92.68 -19.81 -103.07
N ALA A 254 -93.21 -20.84 -102.41
CA ALA A 254 -93.96 -20.73 -101.15
C ALA A 254 -93.16 -21.37 -100.00
N GLN A 255 -92.27 -20.60 -99.36
CA GLN A 255 -91.48 -21.05 -98.21
C GLN A 255 -91.94 -20.34 -96.93
N LYS A 256 -91.81 -21.01 -95.77
CA LYS A 256 -92.20 -20.40 -94.48
C LYS A 256 -91.51 -19.05 -94.29
N GLY A 257 -92.29 -18.04 -93.93
CA GLY A 257 -91.84 -16.66 -93.75
C GLY A 257 -91.88 -15.82 -95.03
N TYR A 258 -92.15 -16.40 -96.21
CA TYR A 258 -92.23 -15.62 -97.43
C TYR A 258 -93.47 -14.74 -97.43
N PHE A 259 -93.26 -13.47 -97.72
CA PHE A 259 -94.24 -12.41 -97.57
C PHE A 259 -94.38 -11.66 -98.90
N TYR A 260 -95.61 -11.44 -99.34
CA TYR A 260 -95.90 -10.70 -100.57
C TYR A 260 -96.93 -9.62 -100.27
N LYS A 261 -96.84 -8.52 -101.01
CA LYS A 261 -97.82 -7.41 -100.94
C LYS A 261 -98.68 -7.43 -102.19
N VAL A 262 -99.99 -7.33 -102.03
CA VAL A 262 -100.94 -7.27 -103.15
C VAL A 262 -100.72 -5.94 -103.90
N THR A 263 -100.31 -6.05 -105.16
CA THR A 263 -100.08 -4.90 -106.06
C THR A 263 -101.28 -4.64 -106.96
N THR A 264 -102.03 -5.69 -107.28
CA THR A 264 -103.28 -5.63 -108.04
C THR A 264 -104.32 -6.45 -107.31
N GLY A 265 -105.46 -5.83 -107.01
CA GLY A 265 -106.54 -6.46 -106.23
C GLY A 265 -107.26 -7.54 -107.03
N GLY A 266 -107.85 -8.49 -106.31
CA GLY A 266 -108.56 -9.63 -106.90
C GLY A 266 -109.10 -10.57 -105.83
N THR A 267 -109.92 -11.53 -106.25
CA THR A 267 -110.47 -12.55 -105.35
C THR A 267 -109.76 -13.88 -105.62
N HIS A 268 -109.12 -14.43 -104.59
CA HIS A 268 -108.47 -15.74 -104.68
C HIS A 268 -108.66 -16.52 -103.38
N GLY A 269 -108.85 -17.85 -103.46
CA GLY A 269 -108.98 -18.70 -102.27
C GLY A 269 -110.13 -18.35 -101.31
N GLY A 270 -111.14 -17.60 -101.76
CA GLY A 270 -112.28 -17.15 -100.94
C GLY A 270 -112.07 -15.82 -100.20
N TYR A 271 -110.90 -15.19 -100.33
CA TYR A 271 -110.61 -13.86 -99.79
C TYR A 271 -110.62 -12.80 -100.90
N GLU A 272 -111.15 -11.62 -100.58
CA GLU A 272 -111.03 -10.43 -101.40
C GLU A 272 -109.77 -9.68 -100.98
N PHE A 273 -108.84 -9.52 -101.90
CA PHE A 273 -107.58 -8.82 -101.67
C PHE A 273 -107.64 -7.44 -102.29
N ASN A 274 -107.52 -6.42 -101.46
CA ASN A 274 -107.33 -5.04 -101.88
C ASN A 274 -105.86 -4.76 -102.16
N VAL A 275 -105.60 -3.79 -103.03
CA VAL A 275 -104.23 -3.28 -103.23
C VAL A 275 -103.72 -2.77 -101.89
N GLY A 276 -102.61 -3.33 -101.41
CA GLY A 276 -102.04 -3.02 -100.11
C GLY A 276 -102.21 -4.10 -99.06
N ASP A 277 -103.15 -5.03 -99.24
CA ASP A 277 -103.24 -6.24 -98.41
C ASP A 277 -101.98 -7.08 -98.58
N GLN A 278 -101.72 -7.93 -97.60
CA GLN A 278 -100.50 -8.71 -97.57
C GLN A 278 -100.83 -10.17 -97.37
N ILE A 279 -99.96 -11.04 -97.88
CA ILE A 279 -100.03 -12.47 -97.63
C ILE A 279 -98.67 -12.96 -97.14
N VAL A 280 -98.70 -13.90 -96.21
CA VAL A 280 -97.51 -14.56 -95.67
C VAL A 280 -97.68 -16.08 -95.71
N HIS A 281 -96.66 -16.80 -96.14
CA HIS A 281 -96.67 -18.25 -96.11
C HIS A 281 -96.18 -18.75 -94.74
N ASN A 282 -97.04 -19.46 -94.01
CA ASN A 282 -96.74 -19.94 -92.65
C ASN A 282 -95.96 -21.27 -92.60
N GLY A 283 -95.64 -21.83 -93.78
CA GLY A 283 -94.94 -23.10 -93.96
C GLY A 283 -95.84 -24.21 -94.49
N SER A 284 -97.16 -24.06 -94.41
CA SER A 284 -98.15 -24.99 -94.95
C SER A 284 -99.22 -24.31 -95.81
N SER A 285 -99.58 -23.06 -95.50
CA SER A 285 -100.59 -22.28 -96.22
C SER A 285 -100.22 -20.79 -96.25
N TRP A 286 -100.96 -20.02 -97.06
CA TRP A 286 -100.90 -18.57 -97.07
C TRP A 286 -101.92 -18.00 -96.08
N ASP A 287 -101.45 -17.18 -95.14
CA ASP A 287 -102.28 -16.37 -94.27
C ASP A 287 -102.44 -14.97 -94.87
N VAL A 288 -103.66 -14.43 -94.76
CA VAL A 288 -104.01 -13.10 -95.25
C VAL A 288 -103.90 -12.10 -94.10
N ILE A 289 -103.26 -10.97 -94.38
CA ILE A 289 -103.15 -9.83 -93.48
C ILE A 289 -103.89 -8.68 -94.16
N ASP A 290 -105.09 -8.37 -93.65
CA ASP A 290 -105.82 -7.18 -94.06
C ASP A 290 -105.12 -5.93 -93.52
N ASN A 291 -105.12 -4.84 -94.31
CA ASN A 291 -104.50 -3.58 -93.91
C ASN A 291 -105.54 -2.50 -93.56
N THR A 292 -106.66 -2.86 -92.93
CA THR A 292 -107.75 -1.92 -92.58
C THR A 292 -107.71 -1.54 -91.09
N GLU A 293 -106.90 -0.53 -90.72
CA GLU A 293 -106.67 -0.17 -89.31
C GLU A 293 -107.70 0.85 -88.75
N ARG A 294 -108.39 0.52 -87.64
CA ARG A 294 -109.23 1.44 -86.84
C ARG A 294 -109.04 1.21 -85.32
N VAL A 295 -108.86 2.30 -84.54
CA VAL A 295 -108.77 2.24 -83.06
C VAL A 295 -110.14 1.97 -82.42
N ALA A 296 -110.22 0.92 -81.60
CA ALA A 296 -111.47 0.48 -80.96
C ALA A 296 -111.91 1.36 -79.76
N SER A 297 -111.07 1.57 -78.72
CA SER A 297 -111.28 2.62 -77.68
C SER A 297 -110.10 2.77 -76.67
N VAL A 298 -109.98 3.93 -76.00
CA VAL A 298 -109.13 4.24 -74.83
C VAL A 298 -109.90 5.14 -73.86
N ASN A 299 -110.17 4.67 -72.64
CA ASN A 299 -110.99 5.37 -71.64
C ASN A 299 -112.31 5.96 -72.22
N GLY A 300 -112.94 5.21 -73.14
CA GLY A 300 -114.15 5.60 -73.86
C GLY A 300 -113.97 6.40 -75.16
N LYS A 301 -112.76 6.84 -75.53
CA LYS A 301 -112.46 7.57 -76.78
C LYS A 301 -112.00 6.61 -77.89
N SER A 302 -112.50 6.73 -79.13
CA SER A 302 -112.05 5.91 -80.28
C SER A 302 -111.51 6.79 -81.41
N GLY A 303 -110.74 6.21 -82.35
CA GLY A 303 -109.99 6.98 -83.36
C GLY A 303 -108.71 7.62 -82.79
N ALA A 304 -108.38 8.85 -83.23
CA ALA A 304 -107.23 9.60 -82.70
C ALA A 304 -107.55 10.14 -81.28
N VAL A 305 -106.91 9.56 -80.25
CA VAL A 305 -107.20 9.87 -78.84
C VAL A 305 -106.16 10.83 -78.26
N VAL A 306 -106.63 11.92 -77.64
CA VAL A 306 -105.82 12.84 -76.80
C VAL A 306 -106.32 12.79 -75.36
N LEU A 307 -105.41 12.56 -74.41
CA LEU A 307 -105.71 12.43 -72.98
C LEU A 307 -105.23 13.64 -72.17
N VAL A 308 -105.93 13.93 -71.07
CA VAL A 308 -105.58 14.93 -70.05
C VAL A 308 -105.39 14.27 -68.67
N ALA A 309 -104.82 14.98 -67.70
CA ALA A 309 -104.51 14.45 -66.36
C ALA A 309 -105.72 13.85 -65.60
N ALA A 310 -106.94 14.31 -65.92
CA ALA A 310 -108.18 13.74 -65.37
C ALA A 310 -108.53 12.36 -65.96
N ASP A 311 -108.02 12.03 -67.15
CA ASP A 311 -108.26 10.76 -67.81
C ASP A 311 -107.48 9.60 -67.14
N ILE A 312 -106.68 9.86 -66.09
CA ILE A 312 -105.89 8.88 -65.34
C ILE A 312 -106.04 9.10 -63.82
N GLY A 313 -106.80 8.23 -63.15
CA GLY A 313 -107.08 8.33 -61.71
C GLY A 313 -105.82 8.21 -60.84
N GLY A 314 -105.63 9.15 -59.90
CA GLY A 314 -104.58 9.12 -58.88
C GLY A 314 -103.32 9.95 -59.16
N LEU A 315 -103.18 10.55 -60.36
CA LEU A 315 -101.98 11.29 -60.74
C LEU A 315 -101.87 12.71 -60.13
N GLY A 316 -102.93 13.20 -59.48
CA GLY A 316 -103.04 14.59 -59.03
C GLY A 316 -102.09 15.03 -57.91
N SER A 317 -101.96 14.26 -56.81
CA SER A 317 -101.09 14.66 -55.68
C SER A 317 -99.64 14.18 -55.80
N LEU A 318 -99.39 13.20 -56.67
CA LEU A 318 -98.07 12.62 -56.93
C LEU A 318 -97.23 13.47 -57.90
N ALA A 319 -97.87 14.19 -58.82
CA ALA A 319 -97.18 14.96 -59.86
C ALA A 319 -96.46 16.23 -59.37
N THR A 320 -96.60 16.64 -58.10
CA THR A 320 -96.07 17.92 -57.57
C THR A 320 -95.24 17.81 -56.29
N ARG A 321 -94.95 16.61 -55.75
CA ARG A 321 -94.09 16.48 -54.55
C ARG A 321 -92.60 16.71 -54.88
N ASN A 322 -91.95 17.66 -54.19
CA ASN A 322 -90.52 17.97 -54.37
C ASN A 322 -89.65 17.75 -53.09
N THR A 323 -90.20 17.16 -52.03
CA THR A 323 -89.45 16.78 -50.81
C THR A 323 -90.01 15.53 -50.14
N VAL A 324 -89.12 14.79 -49.46
CA VAL A 324 -89.42 13.62 -48.64
C VAL A 324 -88.78 13.82 -47.26
N SER A 325 -89.59 13.85 -46.20
CA SER A 325 -89.15 14.04 -44.82
C SER A 325 -88.74 12.72 -44.18
N TRP A 326 -87.53 12.67 -43.62
CA TRP A 326 -87.07 11.54 -42.80
C TRP A 326 -88.04 11.25 -41.65
N LEU A 327 -88.74 12.26 -41.13
CA LEU A 327 -89.59 12.10 -39.96
C LEU A 327 -90.97 11.49 -40.24
N THR A 328 -91.54 11.76 -41.42
CA THR A 328 -92.97 11.54 -41.68
C THR A 328 -93.26 10.73 -42.93
N ASP A 329 -92.36 10.74 -43.92
CA ASP A 329 -92.58 10.04 -45.19
C ASP A 329 -91.87 8.69 -45.26
N VAL A 330 -90.83 8.48 -44.44
CA VAL A 330 -90.10 7.21 -44.36
C VAL A 330 -90.57 6.43 -43.14
N THR A 331 -91.27 5.32 -43.37
CA THR A 331 -91.68 4.37 -42.32
C THR A 331 -90.54 3.37 -42.02
N ASN A 332 -90.48 2.81 -40.79
CA ASN A 332 -89.44 1.88 -40.29
C ASN A 332 -88.02 2.43 -40.12
N ARG A 333 -87.86 3.65 -39.60
CA ARG A 333 -86.55 4.25 -39.29
C ARG A 333 -86.14 4.07 -37.82
N PRO A 334 -84.83 4.02 -37.47
CA PRO A 334 -84.35 3.91 -36.09
C PRO A 334 -84.50 5.21 -35.28
N ASP A 335 -84.89 5.11 -34.00
CA ASP A 335 -85.12 6.28 -33.12
C ASP A 335 -83.85 6.79 -32.40
N THR A 336 -82.76 6.01 -32.35
CA THR A 336 -81.47 6.45 -31.78
C THR A 336 -80.29 5.97 -32.64
N MET A 337 -79.24 6.78 -32.70
CA MET A 337 -77.94 6.41 -33.29
C MET A 337 -76.83 6.62 -32.25
N ALA A 338 -76.78 5.77 -31.23
CA ALA A 338 -75.70 5.81 -30.25
C ALA A 338 -74.42 5.19 -30.86
N PRO A 339 -73.30 5.93 -30.99
CA PRO A 339 -72.07 5.36 -31.52
C PRO A 339 -71.49 4.33 -30.55
N SER A 340 -71.02 3.20 -31.08
CA SER A 340 -70.32 2.19 -30.29
C SER A 340 -68.95 2.69 -29.81
N GLN A 341 -68.47 2.16 -28.69
CA GLN A 341 -67.12 2.45 -28.17
C GLN A 341 -66.07 2.12 -29.23
N HIS A 342 -65.20 3.07 -29.53
CA HIS A 342 -64.05 2.90 -30.41
C HIS A 342 -62.84 3.68 -29.85
N ASN A 343 -61.67 3.42 -30.42
CA ASN A 343 -60.40 4.01 -30.04
C ASN A 343 -59.89 4.87 -31.20
N HIS A 344 -59.17 5.96 -30.89
CA HIS A 344 -58.47 6.78 -31.88
C HIS A 344 -56.95 6.60 -31.73
N PRO A 345 -56.20 6.27 -32.81
CA PRO A 345 -54.77 6.48 -32.84
C PRO A 345 -54.44 7.98 -32.70
N ILE A 346 -53.28 8.30 -32.13
CA ILE A 346 -52.83 9.70 -31.89
C ILE A 346 -52.85 10.54 -33.17
N SER A 347 -52.61 9.91 -34.34
CA SER A 347 -52.64 10.57 -35.65
C SER A 347 -53.99 11.16 -36.03
N GLU A 348 -55.09 10.69 -35.44
CA GLU A 348 -56.45 11.22 -35.69
C GLU A 348 -56.79 12.41 -34.81
N VAL A 349 -55.97 12.69 -33.77
CA VAL A 349 -56.17 13.83 -32.86
C VAL A 349 -55.23 14.96 -33.26
N THR A 350 -55.75 15.89 -34.08
CA THR A 350 -54.99 17.04 -34.58
C THR A 350 -54.39 17.86 -33.43
N GLY A 351 -53.07 18.05 -33.45
CA GLY A 351 -52.33 18.85 -32.44
C GLY A 351 -51.87 18.08 -31.19
N LEU A 352 -52.29 16.83 -31.01
CA LEU A 352 -51.89 16.03 -29.84
C LEU A 352 -50.40 15.70 -29.84
N THR A 353 -49.83 15.32 -30.98
CA THR A 353 -48.38 15.08 -31.12
C THR A 353 -47.57 16.30 -30.71
N THR A 354 -47.92 17.49 -31.23
CA THR A 354 -47.27 18.76 -30.89
C THR A 354 -47.38 19.08 -29.39
N ALA A 355 -48.55 18.82 -28.78
CA ALA A 355 -48.74 19.06 -27.36
C ALA A 355 -47.91 18.11 -26.48
N LEU A 356 -47.79 16.84 -26.86
CA LEU A 356 -46.97 15.85 -26.17
C LEU A 356 -45.47 16.15 -26.33
N ASP A 357 -45.03 16.45 -27.55
CA ASP A 357 -43.65 16.82 -27.85
C ASP A 357 -43.21 18.09 -27.11
N ALA A 358 -44.12 19.04 -26.89
CA ALA A 358 -43.84 20.24 -26.10
C ALA A 358 -43.66 19.96 -24.59
N LYS A 359 -44.18 18.84 -24.06
CA LYS A 359 -44.07 18.46 -22.65
C LYS A 359 -42.78 17.68 -22.35
N ALA A 360 -42.27 16.92 -23.31
CA ALA A 360 -41.00 16.23 -23.20
C ALA A 360 -40.23 16.27 -24.54
N PRO A 361 -39.70 17.45 -24.94
CA PRO A 361 -38.96 17.57 -26.19
C PRO A 361 -37.76 16.63 -26.22
N LEU A 362 -37.48 16.03 -27.39
CA LEU A 362 -36.29 15.18 -27.56
C LEU A 362 -34.98 15.96 -27.33
N ALA A 363 -34.99 17.27 -27.64
CA ALA A 363 -33.88 18.18 -27.40
C ALA A 363 -34.17 19.06 -26.17
N ASN A 364 -33.32 18.94 -25.13
CA ASN A 364 -33.37 19.75 -23.91
C ASN A 364 -34.71 19.71 -23.14
N PRO A 365 -35.25 18.52 -22.79
CA PRO A 365 -36.45 18.45 -21.98
C PRO A 365 -36.21 19.05 -20.59
N SER A 366 -37.08 19.97 -20.18
CA SER A 366 -37.11 20.48 -18.81
C SER A 366 -38.09 19.64 -18.00
N LEU A 367 -37.59 18.66 -17.26
CA LEU A 367 -38.39 17.81 -16.39
C LEU A 367 -38.54 18.46 -14.99
N THR A 368 -39.77 18.55 -14.49
CA THR A 368 -40.04 19.00 -13.11
C THR A 368 -40.33 17.79 -12.21
N GLY A 369 -39.67 17.67 -11.07
CA GLY A 369 -39.86 16.56 -10.11
C GLY A 369 -38.68 15.59 -10.05
N LEU A 370 -38.86 14.45 -9.40
CA LEU A 370 -37.84 13.39 -9.30
C LEU A 370 -37.72 12.65 -10.64
N VAL A 371 -36.53 12.67 -11.23
CA VAL A 371 -36.21 11.89 -12.44
C VAL A 371 -35.61 10.55 -12.02
N THR A 372 -36.37 9.47 -12.19
CA THR A 372 -35.89 8.09 -11.94
C THR A 372 -35.27 7.52 -13.22
N ALA A 373 -33.99 7.16 -13.18
CA ALA A 373 -33.32 6.50 -14.29
C ALA A 373 -33.80 5.05 -14.43
N VAL A 374 -34.54 4.75 -15.51
CA VAL A 374 -34.92 3.38 -15.85
C VAL A 374 -33.68 2.63 -16.33
N GLY A 375 -33.35 1.49 -15.71
CA GLY A 375 -32.15 0.70 -16.02
C GLY A 375 -30.88 1.07 -15.23
N GLY A 376 -30.98 1.95 -14.22
CA GLY A 376 -29.91 2.17 -13.24
C GLY A 376 -28.69 2.96 -13.71
N ARG A 377 -28.70 3.49 -14.95
CA ARG A 377 -27.61 4.29 -15.52
C ARG A 377 -28.12 5.58 -16.14
N VAL A 378 -27.53 6.71 -15.72
CA VAL A 378 -27.67 8.01 -16.41
C VAL A 378 -26.43 8.20 -17.29
N LEU A 379 -26.60 8.26 -18.61
CA LEU A 379 -25.51 8.48 -19.56
C LEU A 379 -25.48 9.95 -20.00
N LEU A 380 -24.42 10.67 -19.64
CA LEU A 380 -24.18 12.06 -20.03
C LEU A 380 -23.19 12.10 -21.19
N THR A 381 -23.70 12.22 -22.41
CA THR A 381 -22.88 12.30 -23.62
C THR A 381 -22.73 13.76 -24.05
N ALA A 382 -21.50 14.26 -24.06
CA ALA A 382 -21.20 15.57 -24.61
C ALA A 382 -21.07 15.49 -26.15
N PRO A 383 -21.56 16.51 -26.88
CA PRO A 383 -21.23 16.68 -28.29
C PRO A 383 -19.70 16.73 -28.53
N ALA A 384 -19.28 16.46 -29.76
CA ALA A 384 -17.86 16.54 -30.12
C ALA A 384 -17.28 17.92 -29.77
N GLY A 385 -16.20 17.92 -28.99
CA GLY A 385 -15.52 19.15 -28.54
C GLY A 385 -16.04 19.77 -27.24
N GLN A 386 -17.02 19.17 -26.57
CA GLN A 386 -17.54 19.66 -25.28
C GLN A 386 -17.24 18.71 -24.12
N ASN A 387 -17.36 19.24 -22.91
CA ASN A 387 -17.28 18.50 -21.64
C ASN A 387 -18.66 17.93 -21.27
N SER A 388 -18.70 16.79 -20.58
CA SER A 388 -19.93 16.27 -19.96
C SER A 388 -19.95 16.70 -18.50
N LEU A 389 -21.04 17.33 -18.02
CA LEU A 389 -21.15 17.77 -16.63
C LEU A 389 -22.52 17.49 -16.01
N ILE A 390 -22.52 17.27 -14.69
CA ILE A 390 -23.67 17.40 -13.79
C ILE A 390 -23.45 18.69 -13.00
N GLN A 391 -24.34 19.66 -13.15
CA GLN A 391 -24.32 20.91 -12.41
C GLN A 391 -25.18 20.78 -11.16
N LEU A 392 -24.64 21.20 -10.03
CA LEU A 392 -25.36 21.35 -8.76
C LEU A 392 -25.58 22.84 -8.54
N ALA A 393 -26.83 23.27 -8.52
CA ALA A 393 -27.22 24.66 -8.28
C ALA A 393 -28.20 24.75 -7.10
N ASP A 394 -28.26 25.91 -6.45
CA ASP A 394 -29.29 26.19 -5.43
C ASP A 394 -30.64 26.58 -6.06
N GLN A 395 -31.65 26.83 -5.22
CA GLN A 395 -32.98 27.26 -5.69
C GLN A 395 -32.98 28.61 -6.42
N ALA A 396 -31.92 29.42 -6.26
CA ALA A 396 -31.74 30.68 -6.98
C ALA A 396 -31.00 30.48 -8.33
N GLY A 397 -30.65 29.24 -8.68
CA GLY A 397 -29.92 28.91 -9.91
C GLY A 397 -28.42 29.18 -9.85
N LEU A 398 -27.86 29.49 -8.67
CA LEU A 398 -26.44 29.74 -8.51
C LEU A 398 -25.67 28.42 -8.43
N ASN A 399 -24.56 28.32 -9.17
CA ASN A 399 -23.70 27.15 -9.17
C ASN A 399 -23.09 26.92 -7.80
N LYS A 400 -23.27 25.73 -7.23
CA LYS A 400 -22.66 25.30 -5.96
C LYS A 400 -21.66 24.17 -6.15
N GLY A 401 -21.77 23.43 -7.25
CA GLY A 401 -20.77 22.44 -7.60
C GLY A 401 -20.99 21.85 -8.99
N ALA A 402 -20.00 21.09 -9.46
CA ALA A 402 -20.11 20.31 -10.67
C ALA A 402 -19.32 19.01 -10.56
N VAL A 403 -19.85 17.95 -11.18
CA VAL A 403 -19.10 16.74 -11.51
C VAL A 403 -18.96 16.71 -13.02
N PHE A 404 -17.74 16.72 -13.55
CA PHE A 404 -17.56 16.78 -15.01
C PHE A 404 -16.38 15.98 -15.51
N TRP A 405 -16.50 15.48 -16.73
CA TRP A 405 -15.38 14.99 -17.51
C TRP A 405 -14.89 16.12 -18.44
N SER A 406 -13.60 16.41 -18.32
CA SER A 406 -12.88 17.41 -19.10
C SER A 406 -12.19 16.73 -20.27
N ARG A 407 -12.60 17.08 -21.49
CA ARG A 407 -12.00 16.51 -22.70
C ARG A 407 -10.58 17.02 -22.96
N SER A 408 -10.25 18.24 -22.53
CA SER A 408 -8.95 18.87 -22.85
C SER A 408 -7.76 18.10 -22.31
N ASP A 409 -7.97 17.37 -21.22
CA ASP A 409 -6.93 16.59 -20.52
C ASP A 409 -7.46 15.22 -20.07
N ASP A 410 -8.60 14.81 -20.61
CA ASP A 410 -9.29 13.53 -20.36
C ASP A 410 -9.44 13.20 -18.86
N SER A 411 -9.79 14.21 -18.06
CA SER A 411 -9.87 14.10 -16.60
C SER A 411 -11.29 14.09 -16.07
N VAL A 412 -11.55 13.35 -14.99
CA VAL A 412 -12.81 13.41 -14.25
C VAL A 412 -12.64 14.30 -13.03
N ARG A 413 -13.52 15.29 -12.85
CA ARG A 413 -13.34 16.35 -11.85
C ARG A 413 -14.60 16.58 -11.00
N LEU A 414 -14.37 16.89 -9.72
CA LEU A 414 -15.36 17.40 -8.77
C LEU A 414 -14.98 18.83 -8.42
N ARG A 415 -15.88 19.79 -8.61
CA ARG A 415 -15.60 21.22 -8.40
C ARG A 415 -16.65 21.84 -7.50
N ARG A 416 -16.22 22.69 -6.56
CA ARG A 416 -17.09 23.57 -5.75
C ARG A 416 -16.96 25.00 -6.23
N TYR A 417 -18.06 25.75 -6.24
CA TYR A 417 -18.07 27.19 -6.54
C TYR A 417 -18.23 27.98 -5.25
N ASN A 418 -17.81 29.25 -5.26
CA ASN A 418 -18.00 30.17 -4.14
C ASN A 418 -19.49 30.46 -3.87
N ALA A 419 -19.78 31.22 -2.80
CA ALA A 419 -21.16 31.54 -2.44
C ALA A 419 -21.95 32.26 -3.56
N ALA A 420 -21.26 33.07 -4.37
CA ALA A 420 -21.83 33.77 -5.52
C ALA A 420 -22.01 32.89 -6.77
N GLY A 421 -21.40 31.70 -6.81
CA GLY A 421 -21.48 30.76 -7.93
C GLY A 421 -20.68 31.16 -9.17
N ASP A 422 -19.83 32.19 -9.09
CA ASP A 422 -19.12 32.76 -10.23
C ASP A 422 -17.68 32.24 -10.40
N SER A 423 -17.07 31.72 -9.33
CA SER A 423 -15.67 31.30 -9.31
C SER A 423 -15.52 29.93 -8.67
N ALA A 424 -14.67 29.08 -9.26
CA ALA A 424 -14.31 27.79 -8.70
C ALA A 424 -13.50 28.01 -7.41
N ALA A 425 -14.02 27.52 -6.29
CA ALA A 425 -13.37 27.62 -4.98
C ALA A 425 -12.40 26.45 -4.75
N GLU A 426 -12.76 25.24 -5.20
CA GLU A 426 -11.99 24.02 -4.98
C GLU A 426 -12.23 23.00 -6.09
N GLU A 427 -11.21 22.20 -6.42
CA GLU A 427 -11.29 21.20 -7.48
C GLU A 427 -10.49 19.93 -7.10
N PHE A 428 -11.14 18.78 -7.24
CA PHE A 428 -10.53 17.46 -7.19
C PHE A 428 -10.56 16.86 -8.60
N SER A 429 -9.42 16.38 -9.11
CA SER A 429 -9.29 15.89 -10.49
C SER A 429 -8.57 14.55 -10.56
N VAL A 430 -9.08 13.63 -11.38
CA VAL A 430 -8.43 12.36 -11.71
C VAL A 430 -7.98 12.43 -13.16
N LEU A 431 -6.66 12.36 -13.40
CA LEU A 431 -6.05 12.43 -14.73
C LEU A 431 -5.90 11.02 -15.35
N PRO A 432 -5.74 10.93 -16.69
CA PRO A 432 -5.34 9.69 -17.35
C PRO A 432 -4.00 9.21 -16.81
N GLY A 433 -3.92 7.93 -16.42
CA GLY A 433 -2.68 7.32 -15.95
C GLY A 433 -2.40 7.40 -14.44
N GLY A 434 -3.33 7.90 -13.62
CA GLY A 434 -3.25 7.69 -12.18
C GLY A 434 -4.01 8.69 -11.31
N PHE A 435 -4.27 8.27 -10.08
CA PHE A 435 -4.83 9.10 -9.01
C PHE A 435 -3.79 10.11 -8.55
N ARG A 436 -3.91 11.36 -9.01
CA ARG A 436 -3.25 12.50 -8.38
C ARG A 436 -4.27 13.17 -7.48
N LEU A 437 -4.03 13.22 -6.17
CA LEU A 437 -4.64 14.22 -5.31
C LEU A 437 -4.02 15.57 -5.69
N ASN A 438 -4.43 16.11 -6.84
CA ASN A 438 -4.28 17.53 -7.10
C ASN A 438 -5.42 18.20 -6.32
N ALA A 439 -5.34 18.15 -4.98
CA ALA A 439 -6.03 19.13 -4.18
C ALA A 439 -5.36 20.44 -4.57
N ASN A 440 -5.92 21.08 -5.59
CA ASN A 440 -5.58 22.42 -5.94
C ASN A 440 -6.16 23.28 -4.81
N ILE A 441 -5.52 23.28 -3.64
CA ILE A 441 -5.54 24.44 -2.76
C ILE A 441 -4.62 25.48 -3.43
N THR A 442 -4.88 25.78 -4.70
CA THR A 442 -4.34 26.96 -5.34
C THR A 442 -5.28 28.07 -4.95
N ASN A 443 -5.00 28.68 -3.80
CA ASN A 443 -5.31 30.09 -3.71
C ASN A 443 -4.32 30.78 -4.66
N GLN A 444 -4.82 31.15 -5.83
CA GLN A 444 -4.03 31.86 -6.82
C GLN A 444 -3.77 33.28 -6.31
N GLN A 445 -2.50 33.67 -6.27
CA GLN A 445 -1.91 34.96 -5.84
C GLN A 445 -1.87 35.15 -4.31
N THR A 446 -0.71 35.29 -3.64
CA THR A 446 0.51 36.03 -3.98
C THR A 446 1.74 35.39 -3.31
N ALA A 447 2.82 35.15 -4.07
CA ALA A 447 4.25 35.07 -3.69
C ALA A 447 4.76 34.40 -2.38
N THR A 448 3.95 33.83 -1.49
CA THR A 448 4.40 33.34 -0.17
C THR A 448 3.73 32.06 0.34
N SER A 449 2.95 31.33 -0.48
CA SER A 449 2.10 30.24 0.01
C SER A 449 2.55 28.84 -0.42
N TYR A 450 2.73 27.98 0.59
CA TYR A 450 3.15 26.58 0.53
C TYR A 450 2.11 25.69 -0.14
N THR A 451 2.52 24.82 -1.08
CA THR A 451 1.68 23.72 -1.58
C THR A 451 1.80 22.56 -0.60
N ALA A 452 0.79 22.37 0.25
CA ALA A 452 0.76 21.32 1.27
C ALA A 452 -0.07 20.12 0.77
N MET A 453 0.55 18.95 0.58
CA MET A 453 -0.19 17.71 0.71
C MET A 453 -0.29 17.40 2.20
N SER A 454 -1.46 17.63 2.80
CA SER A 454 -1.74 17.29 4.20
C SER A 454 -2.51 15.96 4.25
N CYS A 455 -1.86 14.90 4.70
CA CYS A 455 -2.60 13.71 5.13
C CYS A 455 -3.00 13.91 6.59
N LEU A 456 -4.21 14.41 6.79
CA LEU A 456 -4.78 14.59 8.11
C LEU A 456 -5.19 13.20 8.65
N ASN A 457 -4.44 12.67 9.62
CA ASN A 457 -4.92 11.51 10.38
C ASN A 457 -6.01 11.99 11.35
N VAL A 458 -6.97 11.11 11.66
CA VAL A 458 -8.20 11.36 12.46
C VAL A 458 -7.92 12.01 13.83
N ASN A 459 -6.67 12.01 14.29
CA ASN A 459 -6.21 12.53 15.58
C ASN A 459 -5.40 13.85 15.49
N GLY A 460 -5.43 14.58 14.38
CA GLY A 460 -4.80 15.90 14.28
C GLY A 460 -3.28 15.92 14.06
N VAL A 461 -2.69 14.76 13.74
CA VAL A 461 -1.30 14.68 13.26
C VAL A 461 -1.30 14.95 11.76
N GLU A 462 -0.76 16.09 11.36
CA GLU A 462 -0.57 16.46 9.97
C GLU A 462 0.89 16.17 9.57
N VAL A 463 1.05 15.20 8.68
CA VAL A 463 2.30 15.02 7.93
C VAL A 463 2.14 15.80 6.63
N GLN A 464 2.99 16.82 6.45
CA GLN A 464 2.92 17.75 5.33
C GLN A 464 4.09 17.50 4.38
N MET A 465 3.77 17.17 3.13
CA MET A 465 4.73 17.17 2.01
C MET A 465 4.57 18.48 1.24
N THR A 466 5.64 19.27 1.16
CA THR A 466 5.66 20.54 0.41
C THR A 466 6.74 20.53 -0.65
N ALA A 467 6.41 20.88 -1.89
CA ALA A 467 7.39 21.24 -2.92
C ALA A 467 7.06 22.64 -3.44
N ASN A 468 7.98 23.60 -3.27
CA ASN A 468 7.88 24.93 -3.88
C ASN A 468 8.79 24.97 -5.12
N ALA A 469 8.36 25.68 -6.17
CA ALA A 469 9.11 25.88 -7.40
C ALA A 469 10.51 26.50 -7.20
N ASN A 470 10.77 27.15 -6.04
CA ASN A 470 11.95 28.00 -5.87
C ASN A 470 13.01 27.53 -4.86
N SER A 471 12.78 26.50 -4.04
CA SER A 471 13.83 25.86 -3.22
C SER A 471 13.27 24.79 -2.28
N GLU A 472 13.76 23.56 -2.45
CA GLU A 472 13.66 22.37 -1.59
C GLU A 472 12.27 21.76 -1.35
N GLY A 473 12.14 20.47 -1.71
CA GLY A 473 11.03 19.62 -1.28
C GLY A 473 11.22 19.21 0.19
N ARG A 474 10.19 19.41 1.01
CA ARG A 474 10.27 19.27 2.47
C ARG A 474 9.16 18.36 2.99
N LEU A 475 9.53 17.39 3.83
CA LEU A 475 8.61 16.54 4.59
C LEU A 475 8.67 16.95 6.06
N MET A 476 7.55 17.34 6.65
CA MET A 476 7.46 17.88 8.01
C MET A 476 6.28 17.32 8.79
N VAL A 477 6.39 17.39 10.12
CA VAL A 477 5.30 17.13 11.07
C VAL A 477 5.07 18.42 11.85
N THR A 478 3.83 18.89 11.93
CA THR A 478 3.48 20.23 12.49
C THR A 478 3.23 20.22 13.99
N THR A 479 3.21 19.04 14.62
CA THR A 479 2.99 18.83 16.06
C THR A 479 4.17 18.06 16.67
N ASN A 480 4.21 17.95 18.00
CA ASN A 480 5.31 17.35 18.78
C ASN A 480 5.41 15.82 18.61
N HIS A 481 5.52 15.34 17.37
CA HIS A 481 5.51 13.95 16.95
C HIS A 481 6.72 13.65 16.05
N ASP A 482 7.23 12.43 16.13
CA ASP A 482 8.40 12.01 15.40
C ASP A 482 8.12 11.81 13.89
N LEU A 483 9.08 12.22 13.05
CA LEU A 483 9.14 11.85 11.65
C LEU A 483 10.04 10.62 11.51
N VAL A 484 9.44 9.43 11.40
CA VAL A 484 10.17 8.15 11.37
C VAL A 484 10.20 7.58 9.95
N PHE A 485 11.39 7.26 9.45
CA PHE A 485 11.58 6.54 8.18
C PHE A 485 12.01 5.10 8.47
N TYR A 486 11.18 4.13 8.05
CA TYR A 486 11.56 2.71 8.06
C TYR A 486 12.15 2.34 6.70
N THR A 487 13.33 1.71 6.70
CA THR A 487 13.85 1.03 5.52
C THR A 487 13.72 -0.47 5.71
N ASN A 488 13.65 -1.23 4.62
CA ASN A 488 13.84 -2.67 4.71
C ASN A 488 15.34 -2.93 5.03
N SER A 489 15.67 -4.08 5.62
CA SER A 489 17.06 -4.41 6.01
C SER A 489 18.07 -4.46 4.84
N ALA A 490 17.62 -4.29 3.60
CA ALA A 490 18.44 -4.21 2.40
C ALA A 490 18.70 -2.76 1.93
N GLU A 491 17.90 -1.78 2.36
CA GLU A 491 17.96 -0.41 1.88
C GLU A 491 18.52 0.54 2.92
N ARG A 492 19.50 1.35 2.49
CA ARG A 492 20.00 2.49 3.25
C ARG A 492 19.23 3.73 2.82
N MET A 493 18.85 4.58 3.77
CA MET A 493 18.42 5.95 3.46
C MET A 493 19.56 6.64 2.69
N ARG A 494 19.40 6.78 1.37
CA ARG A 494 20.40 7.39 0.48
C ARG A 494 20.00 8.83 0.23
N ILE A 495 20.79 9.75 0.77
CA ILE A 495 20.70 11.17 0.42
C ILE A 495 21.69 11.42 -0.71
N ALA A 496 21.25 12.04 -1.80
CA ALA A 496 22.09 12.31 -2.97
C ALA A 496 23.29 13.21 -2.59
N SER A 497 24.30 13.28 -3.46
CA SER A 497 25.63 13.86 -3.20
C SER A 497 25.65 15.36 -2.86
N ASP A 498 24.52 16.06 -2.99
CA ASP A 498 24.32 17.46 -2.65
C ASP A 498 23.36 17.68 -1.45
N GLY A 499 22.70 16.63 -0.97
CA GLY A 499 21.76 16.71 0.13
C GLY A 499 22.45 16.65 1.50
N HIS A 500 22.24 17.67 2.32
CA HIS A 500 22.68 17.68 3.72
C HIS A 500 21.56 17.22 4.66
N ILE A 501 21.89 16.41 5.69
CA ILE A 501 21.00 16.20 6.85
C ILE A 501 21.19 17.39 7.80
N ARG A 502 20.16 18.23 7.95
CA ARG A 502 20.20 19.39 8.85
C ARG A 502 19.18 19.23 9.97
N ILE A 503 19.65 18.99 11.20
CA ILE A 503 18.82 18.93 12.40
C ILE A 503 18.84 20.32 13.05
N ILE A 504 17.70 21.03 13.04
CA ILE A 504 17.56 22.37 13.63
C ILE A 504 16.43 22.33 14.66
N LYS A 505 16.62 22.94 15.83
CA LYS A 505 15.48 23.26 16.71
C LYS A 505 14.75 24.46 16.14
N ASN A 506 13.46 24.33 15.83
CA ASN A 506 12.59 25.44 15.48
C ASN A 506 12.38 26.34 16.72
N ASN A 507 13.30 27.27 16.96
CA ASN A 507 12.98 28.47 17.75
C ASN A 507 13.23 29.68 16.86
N ALA A 508 12.24 30.58 16.78
CA ALA A 508 12.06 31.61 15.74
C ALA A 508 13.11 32.74 15.72
N ALA A 509 14.29 32.56 16.32
CA ALA A 509 15.36 33.53 16.34
C ALA A 509 16.71 32.83 16.48
N ILE A 510 17.29 32.37 15.37
CA ILE A 510 18.71 32.00 15.36
C ILE A 510 19.37 32.73 14.20
N SER A 511 19.90 33.91 14.51
CA SER A 511 20.95 34.56 13.73
C SER A 511 22.17 33.63 13.68
N ASN A 512 22.87 33.69 12.55
CA ASN A 512 24.06 32.92 12.21
C ASN A 512 25.01 32.71 13.42
N ASN A 513 25.25 31.45 13.82
CA ASN A 513 26.23 30.96 14.82
C ASN A 513 25.73 30.45 16.19
N SER A 514 24.50 29.94 16.32
CA SER A 514 24.15 29.12 17.50
C SER A 514 23.97 27.65 17.13
N PHE A 515 25.07 26.89 17.13
CA PHE A 515 25.01 25.42 17.22
C PHE A 515 24.74 25.04 18.67
N GLY A 516 23.47 25.10 19.08
CA GLY A 516 23.05 24.52 20.36
C GLY A 516 23.10 22.99 20.27
N ASN A 517 23.63 22.33 21.31
CA ASN A 517 23.83 20.87 21.44
C ASN A 517 22.72 20.04 20.76
N GLY A 518 22.94 19.67 19.50
CA GLY A 518 22.17 18.65 18.80
C GLY A 518 22.80 17.29 19.10
N HIS A 519 22.04 16.39 19.70
CA HIS A 519 22.46 15.02 19.95
C HIS A 519 22.14 14.18 18.71
N LEU A 520 23.17 13.69 18.00
CA LEU A 520 23.03 12.68 16.96
C LEU A 520 23.25 11.31 17.60
N GLU A 521 22.17 10.57 17.82
CA GLU A 521 22.21 9.23 18.39
C GLU A 521 22.17 8.18 17.28
N LEU A 522 23.24 7.40 17.14
CA LEU A 522 23.34 6.30 16.19
C LEU A 522 23.35 4.98 16.97
N ARG A 523 22.21 4.30 16.99
CA ARG A 523 22.07 2.97 17.59
C ARG A 523 21.97 1.92 16.50
N THR A 524 22.63 0.80 16.71
CA THR A 524 22.48 -0.42 15.92
C THR A 524 22.21 -1.58 16.86
N ASP A 525 21.30 -2.47 16.45
CA ASP A 525 20.85 -3.57 17.30
C ASP A 525 21.94 -4.67 17.48
N ASP A 526 23.01 -4.61 16.68
CA ASP A 526 24.13 -5.55 16.65
C ASP A 526 25.43 -5.01 17.27
N PHE A 527 25.37 -3.87 17.97
CA PHE A 527 26.53 -3.15 18.53
C PHE A 527 27.56 -2.69 17.49
N SER A 528 27.26 -2.75 16.18
CA SER A 528 28.12 -2.19 15.14
C SER A 528 27.84 -0.71 14.96
N LEU A 529 28.61 0.18 15.61
CA LEU A 529 28.38 1.62 15.41
C LEU A 529 28.60 1.97 13.93
N PRO A 530 27.63 2.63 13.26
CA PRO A 530 27.76 3.00 11.86
C PRO A 530 28.93 3.98 11.70
N SER A 531 29.75 3.78 10.67
CA SER A 531 30.88 4.67 10.39
C SER A 531 30.39 6.08 10.04
N ILE A 532 30.71 7.08 10.86
CA ILE A 532 30.46 8.49 10.54
C ILE A 532 31.65 8.97 9.69
N GLY A 533 31.41 9.16 8.40
CA GLY A 533 32.38 9.76 7.48
C GLY A 533 32.14 11.27 7.35
N PHE A 534 33.04 12.09 7.89
CA PHE A 534 33.05 13.52 7.58
C PHE A 534 33.75 13.71 6.24
N HIS A 535 32.98 13.76 5.15
CA HIS A 535 33.52 14.05 3.82
C HIS A 535 33.37 15.55 3.54
N ARG A 536 34.50 16.27 3.48
CA ARG A 536 34.54 17.56 2.77
C ARG A 536 34.76 17.25 1.30
N SER A 537 33.99 17.87 0.42
CA SER A 537 34.29 17.87 -1.02
C SER A 537 35.71 18.41 -1.24
N GLY A 538 36.68 17.54 -1.54
CA GLY A 538 37.98 17.94 -2.07
C GLY A 538 39.25 17.35 -1.45
N ALA A 539 39.29 17.02 -0.16
CA ALA A 539 40.43 16.32 0.49
C ALA A 539 40.14 16.07 1.98
N ASP A 540 40.77 15.02 2.53
CA ASP A 540 40.81 14.60 3.94
C ASP A 540 39.47 14.27 4.61
N ALA A 541 39.01 13.02 4.43
CA ALA A 541 37.98 12.44 5.28
C ALA A 541 38.61 11.80 6.52
N SER A 542 38.37 12.38 7.68
CA SER A 542 38.70 11.79 8.98
C SER A 542 37.58 10.82 9.38
N ILE A 543 37.85 9.51 9.28
CA ILE A 543 36.88 8.49 9.68
C ILE A 543 37.17 8.09 11.13
N ILE A 544 36.22 8.31 12.04
CA ILE A 544 36.26 7.73 13.39
C ILE A 544 35.62 6.34 13.30
N TYR A 545 36.40 5.30 13.62
CA TYR A 545 35.93 3.91 13.60
C TYR A 545 36.35 3.18 14.87
N TRP A 546 35.48 2.26 15.30
CA TRP A 546 35.75 1.35 16.41
C TRP A 546 36.49 0.11 15.87
N ASN A 547 37.64 -0.25 16.46
CA ASN A 547 38.41 -1.41 16.01
C ASN A 547 38.31 -2.64 16.94
N GLY A 548 37.35 -2.64 17.87
CA GLY A 548 37.20 -3.70 18.88
C GLY A 548 37.88 -3.42 20.22
N SER A 549 38.66 -2.34 20.37
CA SER A 549 39.22 -1.96 21.69
C SER A 549 39.32 -0.47 21.95
N ARG A 550 39.50 0.38 20.92
CA ARG A 550 39.50 1.85 21.06
C ARG A 550 38.93 2.52 19.81
N TYR A 551 38.47 3.76 19.96
CA TYR A 551 38.16 4.64 18.84
C TYR A 551 39.46 5.04 18.13
N ARG A 552 39.51 4.89 16.81
CA ARG A 552 40.62 5.34 15.96
C ARG A 552 40.11 6.31 14.90
N THR A 553 40.93 7.30 14.59
CA THR A 553 40.77 8.16 13.40
C THR A 553 41.66 7.62 12.29
N ARG A 554 41.11 7.41 11.08
CA ARG A 554 41.91 7.19 9.87
C ARG A 554 41.83 8.44 9.01
N ASN A 555 42.95 9.12 8.80
CA ASN A 555 43.11 10.09 7.72
C ASN A 555 43.83 9.39 6.57
N ASN A 556 43.33 9.59 5.35
CA ASN A 556 43.89 8.98 4.14
C ASN A 556 45.14 9.71 3.60
N SER A 557 45.64 10.72 4.32
CA SER A 557 46.93 11.35 4.04
C SER A 557 47.97 10.78 5.01
N ASN A 558 48.99 10.14 4.44
CA ASN A 558 50.13 9.54 5.14
C ASN A 558 50.79 10.53 6.12
N VAL A 559 50.38 10.56 7.40
CA VAL A 559 51.25 10.69 8.59
C VAL A 559 50.42 10.24 9.80
N ASP A 560 50.86 9.18 10.47
CA ASP A 560 50.49 8.86 11.85
C ASP A 560 51.09 9.93 12.77
N ARG A 561 50.50 11.13 12.78
CA ARG A 561 50.85 12.19 13.74
C ARG A 561 49.90 12.02 14.90
N GLN A 562 50.31 11.17 15.85
CA GLN A 562 49.72 11.11 17.18
C GLN A 562 49.58 12.54 17.70
N ILE A 563 48.33 12.94 17.96
CA ILE A 563 47.98 14.20 18.59
C ILE A 563 48.50 14.12 20.02
N ALA A 564 49.66 14.71 20.27
CA ALA A 564 50.08 15.15 21.59
C ALA A 564 50.06 16.68 21.54
N GLU A 565 49.23 17.26 22.39
CA GLU A 565 49.04 18.70 22.54
C GLU A 565 50.39 19.38 22.84
N GLU A 566 50.72 20.43 22.10
CA GLU A 566 51.89 21.30 22.37
C GLU A 566 51.65 22.10 23.66
N GLY A 567 51.98 21.49 24.79
CA GLY A 567 52.33 22.21 26.01
C GLY A 567 53.83 22.52 25.97
N ALA A 568 54.19 23.80 25.93
CA ALA A 568 55.55 24.23 26.23
C ALA A 568 55.96 23.66 27.61
N ASP A 569 57.15 23.06 27.69
CA ASP A 569 57.77 22.43 28.88
C ASP A 569 57.31 21.00 29.26
N ALA A 570 57.36 20.05 28.32
CA ALA A 570 57.38 18.62 28.66
C ALA A 570 58.81 18.06 28.67
N THR A 571 59.38 17.86 29.86
CA THR A 571 60.57 17.02 30.06
C THR A 571 60.27 15.57 29.68
N PHE A 572 61.11 14.98 28.83
CA PHE A 572 60.99 13.60 28.32
C PHE A 572 60.82 12.55 29.42
N ARG A 573 59.58 12.13 29.68
CA ARG A 573 59.25 10.80 30.20
C ARG A 573 58.28 10.15 29.21
N ASP A 574 58.58 8.91 28.84
CA ASP A 574 57.86 8.05 27.90
C ASP A 574 57.91 8.42 26.41
N VAL A 575 59.05 8.11 25.79
CA VAL A 575 59.05 7.62 24.41
C VAL A 575 59.23 6.10 24.47
N ILE A 576 58.11 5.38 24.54
CA ILE A 576 58.10 3.92 24.37
C ILE A 576 58.08 3.66 22.86
N ALA A 577 59.20 3.24 22.28
CA ALA A 577 59.22 2.75 20.91
C ALA A 577 58.37 1.47 20.84
N ASN A 578 57.32 1.50 20.01
CA ASN A 578 56.44 0.36 19.78
C ASN A 578 57.24 -0.83 19.23
N ARG A 579 57.02 -2.04 19.79
CA ARG A 579 57.87 -3.23 19.63
C ARG A 579 57.48 -4.08 18.42
N ASP A 580 57.01 -3.46 17.34
CA ASP A 580 56.41 -4.14 16.19
C ASP A 580 57.37 -4.31 14.98
N GLY A 581 58.68 -4.25 15.21
CA GLY A 581 59.69 -4.56 14.18
C GLY A 581 59.92 -3.47 13.12
N SER A 582 59.31 -2.30 13.25
CA SER A 582 59.53 -1.15 12.36
C SER A 582 60.65 -0.24 12.85
N THR A 583 61.60 0.08 11.96
CA THR A 583 62.74 0.99 12.19
C THR A 583 62.30 2.34 12.76
N GLY A 584 62.84 2.74 13.91
CA GLY A 584 62.54 4.02 14.58
C GLY A 584 63.78 4.93 14.63
N VAL A 585 63.56 6.24 14.50
CA VAL A 585 64.63 7.26 14.61
C VAL A 585 64.30 8.19 15.76
N ILE A 586 65.17 8.29 16.76
CA ILE A 586 65.08 9.28 17.84
C ILE A 586 66.08 10.40 17.53
N TRP A 587 65.58 11.61 17.28
CA TRP A 587 66.40 12.77 16.96
C TRP A 587 66.84 13.50 18.22
N PHE A 588 68.13 13.84 18.31
CA PHE A 588 68.70 14.64 19.39
C PHE A 588 69.11 16.01 18.84
N GLY A 589 68.31 17.03 19.17
CA GLY A 589 68.55 18.41 18.75
C GLY A 589 67.97 18.74 17.37
N PRO A 590 68.19 19.98 16.88
CA PRO A 590 67.58 20.48 15.66
C PRO A 590 68.05 19.67 14.42
N PRO A 591 67.23 19.57 13.35
CA PRO A 591 67.49 18.72 12.18
C PRO A 591 68.84 18.95 11.49
N SER A 592 69.47 20.11 11.69
CA SER A 592 70.75 20.48 11.09
C SER A 592 71.97 19.74 11.64
N GLN A 593 71.84 19.01 12.75
CA GLN A 593 72.98 18.37 13.43
C GLN A 593 73.10 16.87 13.21
N ASN A 594 72.18 16.22 12.47
CA ASN A 594 72.23 14.79 12.12
C ASN A 594 72.58 13.84 13.29
N ARG A 595 72.19 14.19 14.51
CA ARG A 595 72.36 13.34 15.70
C ARG A 595 71.08 12.58 15.96
N TYR A 596 71.08 11.29 15.62
CA TYR A 596 69.94 10.43 15.85
C TYR A 596 70.37 9.03 16.30
N LEU A 597 69.52 8.37 17.08
CA LEU A 597 69.59 6.93 17.36
C LEU A 597 68.69 6.21 16.36
N TYR A 598 69.28 5.35 15.54
CA TYR A 598 68.57 4.52 14.57
C TYR A 598 68.41 3.10 15.12
N TYR A 599 67.19 2.59 15.20
CA TYR A 599 66.92 1.20 15.60
C TYR A 599 66.78 0.32 14.36
N THR A 600 67.68 -0.66 14.20
CA THR A 600 67.76 -1.56 13.02
C THR A 600 66.82 -2.77 13.12
N GLY A 601 66.05 -2.88 14.20
CA GLY A 601 65.23 -4.06 14.50
C GLY A 601 65.87 -5.01 15.53
N ALA A 602 67.20 -4.94 15.72
CA ALA A 602 67.93 -5.76 16.69
C ALA A 602 68.84 -4.96 17.64
N PHE A 603 69.30 -3.78 17.25
CA PHE A 603 70.19 -2.93 18.04
C PHE A 603 70.00 -1.44 17.70
N TYR A 604 70.53 -0.57 18.56
CA TYR A 604 70.58 0.86 18.34
C TYR A 604 71.94 1.27 17.78
N GLU A 605 71.96 2.06 16.71
CA GLU A 605 73.17 2.53 16.04
C GLU A 605 73.16 4.07 15.91
N MET A 606 74.33 4.69 16.05
CA MET A 606 74.55 6.12 15.82
C MET A 606 75.62 6.30 14.73
N PRO A 607 75.29 6.90 13.58
CA PRO A 607 76.29 7.18 12.56
C PRO A 607 77.12 8.43 12.90
N GLY A 608 78.43 8.27 13.05
CA GLY A 608 79.41 9.33 12.74
C GLY A 608 79.81 10.37 13.79
N ALA A 609 79.54 10.22 15.10
CA ALA A 609 80.14 11.11 16.11
C ALA A 609 80.30 10.46 17.49
N GLY A 610 81.46 10.67 18.13
CA GLY A 610 81.79 10.11 19.44
C GLY A 610 80.88 10.62 20.58
N LEU A 611 80.44 9.70 21.43
CA LEU A 611 79.64 9.96 22.62
C LEU A 611 80.54 10.54 23.74
N ARG A 612 80.37 11.82 24.08
CA ARG A 612 80.98 12.39 25.30
C ARG A 612 80.06 12.19 26.49
N ILE A 613 80.44 11.30 27.41
CA ILE A 613 79.84 11.22 28.74
C ILE A 613 80.57 12.24 29.62
N ASN A 614 79.83 13.18 30.20
CA ASN A 614 80.41 14.24 31.01
C ASN A 614 80.99 13.64 32.31
N GLY A 615 82.32 13.63 32.45
CA GLY A 615 83.03 13.14 33.64
C GLY A 615 83.78 11.80 33.54
N GLY A 616 83.84 11.16 32.37
CA GLY A 616 84.61 9.91 32.14
C GLY A 616 85.53 9.96 30.91
N PRO A 617 86.45 8.99 30.72
CA PRO A 617 87.42 9.03 29.62
C PRO A 617 86.74 9.03 28.25
N THR A 618 87.33 9.79 27.32
CA THR A 618 86.86 9.87 25.92
C THR A 618 87.22 8.56 25.21
N LEU A 619 86.22 7.76 24.85
CA LEU A 619 86.42 6.56 24.04
C LEU A 619 86.42 6.96 22.55
N THR A 620 87.59 6.92 21.91
CA THR A 620 87.73 7.09 20.45
C THR A 620 87.77 5.73 19.78
N SER A 621 86.89 5.47 18.81
CA SER A 621 86.93 4.25 17.99
C SER A 621 87.64 4.51 16.66
N GLU A 622 88.73 3.77 16.40
CA GLU A 622 89.16 3.47 15.03
C GLU A 622 88.19 2.41 14.48
N GLY A 623 87.41 2.75 13.46
CA GLY A 623 86.53 1.79 12.75
C GLY A 623 85.02 2.07 12.77
N GLY A 624 84.55 3.12 13.45
CA GLY A 624 83.23 3.71 13.16
C GLY A 624 81.97 2.92 13.56
N VAL A 625 82.04 1.92 14.44
CA VAL A 625 80.84 1.26 15.02
C VAL A 625 81.03 1.07 16.52
N PHE A 626 80.12 1.64 17.34
CA PHE A 626 80.00 1.31 18.76
C PHE A 626 78.93 0.22 18.92
N ARG A 627 79.33 -0.97 19.39
CA ARG A 627 78.40 -2.06 19.74
C ARG A 627 78.23 -2.12 21.25
N ILE A 628 77.00 -2.03 21.73
CA ILE A 628 76.62 -2.37 23.11
C ILE A 628 75.76 -3.62 23.02
N GLU A 629 76.34 -4.78 23.35
CA GLU A 629 75.59 -6.03 23.47
C GLU A 629 74.95 -6.08 24.86
N GLY A 630 73.62 -5.97 24.90
CA GLY A 630 72.83 -6.25 26.07
C GLY A 630 71.83 -7.35 25.76
N GLN A 631 72.12 -8.59 26.17
CA GLN A 631 71.06 -9.59 26.33
C GLN A 631 70.18 -9.17 27.52
N VAL A 632 69.00 -8.61 27.23
CA VAL A 632 67.94 -8.53 28.23
C VAL A 632 67.39 -9.94 28.41
N ARG A 633 67.77 -10.63 29.48
CA ARG A 633 67.06 -11.83 29.94
C ARG A 633 65.62 -11.41 30.26
N ALA A 634 64.68 -11.78 29.40
CA ALA A 634 63.27 -11.70 29.73
C ALA A 634 62.97 -12.74 30.81
N PHE A 635 62.73 -12.30 32.04
CA PHE A 635 62.03 -13.13 33.04
C PHE A 635 60.56 -13.25 32.61
N ASN A 636 60.26 -14.22 31.75
CA ASN A 636 58.88 -14.65 31.56
C ASN A 636 58.50 -15.57 32.73
N ARG A 637 57.88 -15.00 33.77
CA ARG A 637 57.08 -15.79 34.72
C ARG A 637 55.73 -16.07 34.07
N TYR A 638 55.56 -17.26 33.48
CA TYR A 638 54.23 -17.82 33.24
C TYR A 638 53.94 -18.85 34.34
N GLN A 639 52.98 -18.54 35.21
CA GLN A 639 52.36 -19.53 36.09
C GLN A 639 51.11 -20.05 35.40
N THR A 640 51.05 -21.37 35.18
CA THR A 640 49.81 -22.06 34.82
C THR A 640 49.46 -22.96 35.99
N LEU A 641 48.24 -22.84 36.52
CA LEU A 641 47.75 -23.62 37.65
C LEU A 641 47.46 -25.06 37.18
N ALA A 642 48.15 -26.05 37.75
CA ALA A 642 47.72 -27.45 37.66
C ALA A 642 46.91 -27.81 38.90
N ALA A 643 45.82 -28.56 38.69
CA ALA A 643 44.77 -28.86 39.65
C ALA A 643 45.17 -29.94 40.68
N ASN A 644 46.15 -29.65 41.54
CA ASN A 644 46.48 -30.44 42.74
C ASN A 644 47.70 -29.83 43.44
N GLY A 645 47.47 -29.07 44.51
CA GLY A 645 48.54 -28.42 45.26
C GLY A 645 49.59 -29.40 45.80
N THR A 646 50.84 -29.27 45.36
CA THR A 646 52.08 -29.61 46.11
C THR A 646 53.33 -29.13 45.36
N ALA A 647 54.17 -28.35 46.06
CA ALA A 647 55.58 -27.97 45.84
C ALA A 647 56.08 -27.45 44.46
N TRP A 648 56.75 -26.28 44.49
CA TRP A 648 57.48 -25.66 43.38
C TRP A 648 58.90 -26.23 43.25
N VAL A 649 59.27 -26.79 42.09
CA VAL A 649 60.65 -27.13 41.74
C VAL A 649 61.02 -26.36 40.47
N ASP A 650 62.07 -25.54 40.56
CA ASP A 650 62.63 -24.79 39.43
C ASP A 650 63.61 -25.70 38.67
N GLN A 651 63.34 -25.96 37.39
CA GLN A 651 64.22 -26.70 36.49
C GLN A 651 64.44 -25.85 35.24
N PRO A 652 65.70 -25.54 34.86
CA PRO A 652 65.96 -24.79 33.64
C PRO A 652 65.67 -25.68 32.42
N ARG A 653 64.65 -25.35 31.63
CA ARG A 653 64.48 -25.90 30.28
C ARG A 653 65.40 -25.16 29.32
N THR A 654 66.42 -25.83 28.82
CA THR A 654 67.12 -25.48 27.57
C THR A 654 66.13 -25.60 26.41
N PHE A 655 65.78 -24.48 25.77
CA PHE A 655 65.21 -24.50 24.43
C PHE A 655 66.35 -24.55 23.42
N VAL A 656 66.44 -25.68 22.72
CA VAL A 656 67.22 -25.86 21.49
C VAL A 656 66.53 -25.07 20.38
N SER A 657 67.21 -24.08 19.80
CA SER A 657 66.79 -23.48 18.52
C SER A 657 67.26 -24.37 17.38
N SER A 658 66.32 -24.75 16.52
CA SER A 658 66.54 -25.51 15.30
C SER A 658 67.27 -24.70 14.21
N GLY A 659 68.30 -25.30 13.60
CA GLY A 659 68.77 -25.00 12.25
C GLY A 659 70.04 -24.13 12.14
N ASP A 660 71.23 -24.74 12.30
CA ASP A 660 72.20 -25.08 11.23
C ASP A 660 73.65 -25.12 11.81
N PRO A 661 74.50 -26.11 11.47
CA PRO A 661 75.77 -26.36 12.17
C PRO A 661 76.98 -25.80 11.40
N GLY A 662 77.78 -24.95 12.06
CA GLY A 662 79.13 -24.65 11.59
C GLY A 662 79.62 -23.25 11.96
N GLY A 663 80.30 -23.13 13.08
CA GLY A 663 80.95 -21.88 13.47
C GLY A 663 81.66 -22.01 14.80
N GLN A 664 82.99 -22.01 14.74
CA GLN A 664 83.91 -22.32 15.83
C GLN A 664 83.71 -21.44 17.08
N ALA A 665 83.93 -22.07 18.24
CA ALA A 665 84.19 -21.39 19.50
C ALA A 665 85.45 -20.51 19.37
N GLN A 666 85.38 -19.27 19.86
CA GLN A 666 86.56 -18.57 20.34
C GLN A 666 86.29 -18.07 21.77
N ASP A 667 87.20 -18.52 22.65
CA ASP A 667 87.40 -18.06 24.00
C ASP A 667 87.73 -16.57 24.07
N GLY A 668 87.32 -15.94 25.16
CA GLY A 668 87.84 -14.67 25.63
C GLY A 668 86.76 -13.62 25.83
N ASP A 669 86.22 -13.50 27.04
CA ASP A 669 86.41 -12.27 27.81
C ASP A 669 85.83 -12.33 29.23
N VAL A 670 86.56 -11.65 30.11
CA VAL A 670 86.37 -11.53 31.56
C VAL A 670 85.17 -10.62 31.85
N TRP A 671 84.23 -11.10 32.67
CA TRP A 671 83.08 -10.30 33.10
C TRP A 671 83.45 -9.48 34.35
N ILE A 672 83.45 -8.14 34.22
CA ILE A 672 83.32 -7.22 35.36
C ILE A 672 81.90 -6.67 35.33
N GLN A 673 81.20 -6.89 36.44
CA GLN A 673 79.82 -6.51 36.70
C GLN A 673 79.74 -5.02 37.11
N PHE A 674 78.74 -4.30 36.61
CA PHE A 674 78.21 -3.07 37.20
C PHE A 674 76.76 -3.29 37.60
#